data_AF-A0A6C0DP21-F1
#
_entry.id   AF-A0A6C0DP21-F1
#
_cell.length_a   1.000
_cell.length_b   1.000
_cell.length_c   1.000
_cell.angle_alpha   90.00
_cell.angle_beta   90.00
_cell.angle_gamma   90.00
#
_symmetry.space_group_name_H-M   'P 1'
#
loop_
_entity.id
_entity.type
_entity.pdbx_description
1 polymer ?
#
loop_
_entity_poly.entity_id
_entity_poly.type
_entity_poly.pdbx_seq_one_letter_code
_entity_poly.pdbx_strand_id
1 'polypeptide(L)'
;MEVNAENRSEIENLMKEERAISFDPECVRKKSNWSKTSRVYKFDDPSFEKETLLKDISNHSPKLETLLNKIDELDARDEKQQGKKFKHFIFSDLKYSNFGAKLLASALLAKGMHLGYSAELISPKKKGNKERTKERTKERTKERTKGGAAESESDSDSESEDEEDEEDDDETTPAKKPKKQYKKIEMHPDDALLKTKYNNFYLLSSVSVYDQNMTVDMKKHVLKNFNKRPDNVNGELARIIIMDSGFKEGIDLFDIKYIHIFEPPTVSADQKQVIGRGTRTCGQKGLEFHPQQGWPLYVYIYDLSIPEPLRGSFLNSASAMDLYLKTLNIDVRRFHFTNDLEKTSIYGAVDYELNKNIHSFSIPFSKVEQHDDANEIPLPEGAEFIYGGDNEVKNEIPIQYHGGGPKRKLRVVNEVVWMGFEELRKHVDQYYGEYKWDAVKMENLCKGTGKGTSKGTVKGTSGGAEVITYTPTQEFVRHYFTPSNPRKGILLWHSVGTGKTASAIATATSSFERQGYTILWVTRTTLKNDIWKNMFDQVCNERLRYQIQNQGLVIPEQQNKRMKLLSDAWRIRPMSYKQFSNLVAKQNDFYRRLVKKNGEADPLRKTLLIIDEAHKLYGGGLSVIEQPDMAAFHQAVMNSYMISKEDSVKLLLMTATPIAKDPMELIRLLNLCKTPTQQLPDDFQEFSTKHLNEMGEFTKEGRDAYLNEISGYISYLNREKDARQFAQPILQHIQTPMVDQATMKQVGDFDQRIVREFLSSDIPELKQRILENQQQLVAELVDADANTFKHVMHEVCEGKTGKEQKQCEKISKQNIKEMVRETKEYVKDIRRQMKELRDAIKNKNLLKREALATVSENRTASEANYETYKESMVYNLKNKCAIRVEKESDFKKKAGEYPQIRSYNEEIANYEEQIKSLYAGLKSTMMAYKANIARLQKIVKSQHTTPLEKSVVRMNIRDVRLEQNRVKRETQKNIRVEEKNIQKNIKDTRKNRDVTYKQLKKTVKKALAQHKKEATVIQKAERKLRKTLRKQEDYAENIQHGVLKNIVDKYVPKIKAELDVELPIKSNGVVDKETRKKKSPISTTTRKRCPKGYRKDKHGECVKKT
;
A
#
# COMPACT_ATOMS: atom_id res chain seq x y z
N MET A 1 -23.34 49.14 -22.93
CA MET A 1 -21.95 49.05 -22.41
C MET A 1 -21.90 48.52 -20.98
N GLU A 2 -22.99 48.59 -20.20
CA GLU A 2 -23.09 48.08 -18.82
C GLU A 2 -23.08 46.55 -18.69
N VAL A 3 -23.61 45.81 -19.67
CA VAL A 3 -23.56 44.31 -19.72
C VAL A 3 -22.13 43.74 -19.73
N ASN A 4 -21.11 44.57 -19.99
CA ASN A 4 -19.70 44.15 -19.99
C ASN A 4 -19.00 44.31 -18.63
N ALA A 5 -19.58 45.02 -17.67
CA ALA A 5 -18.97 45.26 -16.35
C ALA A 5 -19.32 44.14 -15.35
N GLU A 6 -20.59 43.71 -15.31
CA GLU A 6 -21.05 42.56 -14.50
C GLU A 6 -20.40 41.25 -14.93
N ASN A 7 -20.31 40.99 -16.25
CA ASN A 7 -19.59 39.83 -16.78
C ASN A 7 -18.09 39.84 -16.41
N ARG A 8 -17.50 41.01 -16.12
CA ARG A 8 -16.08 41.13 -15.79
C ARG A 8 -15.84 40.90 -14.29
N SER A 9 -16.74 41.39 -13.42
CA SER A 9 -16.69 41.11 -11.98
C SER A 9 -17.10 39.67 -11.66
N GLU A 10 -18.06 39.09 -12.38
CA GLU A 10 -18.37 37.66 -12.28
C GLU A 10 -17.19 36.82 -12.75
N ILE A 11 -16.55 37.11 -13.89
CA ILE A 11 -15.38 36.36 -14.35
C ILE A 11 -14.18 36.53 -13.39
N GLU A 12 -13.97 37.71 -12.81
CA GLU A 12 -12.90 37.94 -11.82
C GLU A 12 -13.18 37.26 -10.47
N ASN A 13 -14.44 37.20 -10.03
CA ASN A 13 -14.87 36.43 -8.85
C ASN A 13 -14.83 34.91 -9.13
N LEU A 14 -15.19 34.48 -10.35
CA LEU A 14 -15.08 33.09 -10.85
C LEU A 14 -13.63 32.64 -11.09
N MET A 15 -12.68 33.59 -11.19
CA MET A 15 -11.24 33.32 -11.28
C MET A 15 -10.56 33.27 -9.91
N LYS A 16 -11.20 33.80 -8.85
CA LYS A 16 -10.77 33.60 -7.45
C LYS A 16 -11.16 32.22 -6.94
N GLU A 17 -12.13 31.54 -7.53
CA GLU A 17 -12.56 30.21 -7.07
C GLU A 17 -11.67 29.04 -7.59
N GLU A 18 -10.64 28.73 -6.80
CA GLU A 18 -10.33 27.40 -6.25
C GLU A 18 -10.09 26.20 -7.22
N ARG A 19 -8.96 26.16 -7.95
CA ARG A 19 -8.37 24.85 -8.35
C ARG A 19 -7.42 24.37 -7.25
N ALA A 20 -7.79 23.26 -6.59
CA ALA A 20 -6.91 22.52 -5.70
C ALA A 20 -5.61 22.13 -6.44
N ILE A 21 -4.45 22.52 -5.90
CA ILE A 21 -3.14 22.17 -6.48
C ILE A 21 -2.72 20.76 -6.04
N SER A 22 -3.12 20.40 -4.82
CA SER A 22 -2.95 19.08 -4.20
C SER A 22 -4.07 18.90 -3.16
N PHE A 23 -4.14 17.73 -2.55
CA PHE A 23 -4.97 17.47 -1.38
C PHE A 23 -4.09 17.11 -0.18
N ASP A 24 -4.60 17.36 1.02
CA ASP A 24 -3.98 16.88 2.26
C ASP A 24 -4.24 15.36 2.43
N PRO A 25 -3.19 14.52 2.47
CA PRO A 25 -3.36 13.07 2.52
C PRO A 25 -4.10 12.57 3.77
N GLU A 26 -3.89 13.20 4.92
CA GLU A 26 -4.49 12.78 6.19
C GLU A 26 -5.97 13.12 6.26
N CYS A 27 -6.34 14.32 5.79
CA CYS A 27 -7.73 14.75 5.62
C CYS A 27 -8.46 13.81 4.66
N VAL A 28 -7.89 13.49 3.49
CA VAL A 28 -8.51 12.55 2.53
C VAL A 28 -8.77 11.21 3.20
N ARG A 29 -7.79 10.64 3.92
CA ARG A 29 -7.94 9.40 4.69
C ARG A 29 -9.10 9.48 5.71
N LYS A 30 -9.14 10.51 6.56
CA LYS A 30 -10.19 10.68 7.59
C LYS A 30 -11.58 10.88 6.99
N LYS A 31 -11.72 11.84 6.08
CA LYS A 31 -13.00 12.24 5.48
C LYS A 31 -13.55 11.21 4.49
N SER A 32 -12.70 10.30 3.99
CA SER A 32 -13.14 9.10 3.25
C SER A 32 -13.87 8.07 4.14
N ASN A 33 -13.67 8.11 5.46
CA ASN A 33 -14.39 7.24 6.39
C ASN A 33 -15.65 7.89 6.93
N TRP A 34 -15.62 9.19 7.22
CA TRP A 34 -16.75 9.95 7.74
C TRP A 34 -16.58 11.46 7.55
N SER A 35 -17.59 12.16 7.01
CA SER A 35 -17.44 13.57 6.65
C SER A 35 -17.57 14.56 7.82
N LYS A 36 -18.31 14.23 8.89
CA LYS A 36 -18.72 15.17 9.95
C LYS A 36 -18.25 14.76 11.35
N THR A 37 -17.58 15.64 12.08
CA THR A 37 -17.19 15.36 13.47
C THR A 37 -18.27 15.82 14.43
N SER A 38 -18.82 14.90 15.24
CA SER A 38 -19.74 15.26 16.32
C SER A 38 -19.64 14.25 17.47
N ARG A 39 -19.86 14.73 18.70
CA ARG A 39 -19.88 13.88 19.90
C ARG A 39 -21.09 12.94 19.91
N VAL A 40 -22.18 13.32 19.26
CA VAL A 40 -23.41 12.50 19.16
C VAL A 40 -23.22 11.18 18.43
N TYR A 41 -22.12 11.02 17.68
CA TYR A 41 -21.78 9.78 16.99
C TYR A 41 -20.86 8.86 17.81
N LYS A 42 -20.37 9.28 18.97
CA LYS A 42 -19.44 8.52 19.80
C LYS A 42 -20.21 7.71 20.84
N PHE A 43 -20.19 6.38 20.75
CA PHE A 43 -20.96 5.52 21.66
C PHE A 43 -20.57 5.62 23.14
N ASP A 44 -19.35 6.07 23.43
CA ASP A 44 -18.83 6.27 24.77
C ASP A 44 -18.87 7.74 25.21
N ASP A 45 -19.64 8.59 24.52
CA ASP A 45 -19.98 9.94 24.95
C ASP A 45 -21.44 9.96 25.49
N PRO A 46 -21.73 10.70 26.58
CA PRO A 46 -23.09 10.82 27.10
C PRO A 46 -24.13 11.36 26.09
N SER A 47 -23.67 12.10 25.07
CA SER A 47 -24.52 12.67 24.01
C SER A 47 -24.82 11.71 22.86
N PHE A 48 -24.45 10.43 22.96
CA PHE A 48 -24.63 9.46 21.88
C PHE A 48 -26.10 9.25 21.49
N GLU A 49 -26.40 9.48 20.22
CA GLU A 49 -27.74 9.31 19.64
C GLU A 49 -27.71 8.27 18.51
N LYS A 50 -28.29 7.10 18.78
CA LYS A 50 -28.29 5.96 17.83
C LYS A 50 -29.09 6.26 16.58
N GLU A 51 -30.27 6.84 16.74
CA GLU A 51 -31.21 7.13 15.66
C GLU A 51 -30.66 8.20 14.72
N THR A 52 -30.00 9.21 15.27
CA THR A 52 -29.32 10.27 14.51
C THR A 52 -28.16 9.68 13.70
N LEU A 53 -27.29 8.87 14.33
CA LEU A 53 -26.21 8.20 13.62
C LEU A 53 -26.72 7.32 12.47
N LEU A 54 -27.73 6.48 12.70
CA LEU A 54 -28.26 5.59 11.65
C LEU A 54 -28.79 6.36 10.44
N LYS A 55 -29.47 7.49 10.65
CA LYS A 55 -29.99 8.33 9.56
C LYS A 55 -28.87 9.01 8.78
N ASP A 56 -27.80 9.38 9.47
CA ASP A 56 -26.69 10.14 8.90
C ASP A 56 -25.70 9.25 8.12
N ILE A 57 -25.66 7.94 8.38
CA ILE A 57 -24.68 7.02 7.76
C ILE A 57 -24.66 7.11 6.22
N SER A 58 -25.81 7.14 5.55
CA SER A 58 -25.87 7.14 4.08
C SER A 58 -25.23 8.40 3.48
N ASN A 59 -25.43 9.56 4.11
CA ASN A 59 -24.96 10.85 3.59
C ASN A 59 -23.49 11.13 3.96
N HIS A 60 -23.07 10.66 5.13
CA HIS A 60 -21.76 10.96 5.69
C HIS A 60 -20.73 9.84 5.48
N SER A 61 -21.17 8.60 5.23
CA SER A 61 -20.32 7.47 4.91
C SER A 61 -21.06 6.35 4.14
N PRO A 62 -21.21 6.50 2.81
CA PRO A 62 -21.72 5.43 1.94
C PRO A 62 -20.93 4.12 2.11
N LYS A 63 -19.63 4.23 2.40
CA LYS A 63 -18.74 3.09 2.65
C LYS A 63 -19.12 2.31 3.91
N LEU A 64 -19.46 3.01 4.99
CA LEU A 64 -19.96 2.39 6.22
C LEU A 64 -21.29 1.70 5.99
N GLU A 65 -22.21 2.35 5.28
CA GLU A 65 -23.49 1.74 4.88
C GLU A 65 -23.26 0.44 4.10
N THR A 66 -22.38 0.48 3.10
CA THR A 66 -22.03 -0.68 2.26
C THR A 66 -21.41 -1.81 3.09
N LEU A 67 -20.57 -1.50 4.08
CA LEU A 67 -20.02 -2.49 5.01
C LEU A 67 -21.11 -3.16 5.84
N LEU A 68 -22.03 -2.39 6.42
CA LEU A 68 -23.14 -2.92 7.23
C LEU A 68 -24.08 -3.80 6.38
N ASN A 69 -24.47 -3.32 5.19
CA ASN A 69 -25.31 -4.07 4.26
C ASN A 69 -24.62 -5.36 3.80
N LYS A 70 -23.29 -5.34 3.61
CA LYS A 70 -22.54 -6.53 3.25
C LYS A 70 -22.54 -7.58 4.37
N ILE A 71 -22.43 -7.15 5.63
CA ILE A 71 -22.53 -8.06 6.78
C ILE A 71 -23.91 -8.72 6.80
N ASP A 72 -24.99 -7.93 6.66
CA ASP A 72 -26.36 -8.46 6.62
C ASP A 72 -26.57 -9.44 5.45
N GLU A 73 -26.03 -9.14 4.26
CA GLU A 73 -26.08 -10.01 3.07
C GLU A 73 -25.39 -11.37 3.33
N LEU A 74 -24.21 -11.34 3.96
CA LEU A 74 -23.46 -12.55 4.29
C LEU A 74 -24.17 -13.38 5.35
N ASP A 75 -24.67 -12.74 6.41
CA ASP A 75 -25.45 -13.39 7.46
C ASP A 75 -26.70 -14.08 6.90
N ALA A 76 -27.44 -13.40 6.02
CA ALA A 76 -28.63 -13.96 5.40
C ALA A 76 -28.30 -15.15 4.49
N ARG A 77 -27.17 -15.08 3.76
CA ARG A 77 -26.68 -16.18 2.94
C ARG A 77 -26.28 -17.38 3.79
N ASP A 78 -25.54 -17.17 4.86
CA ASP A 78 -25.06 -18.24 5.73
C ASP A 78 -26.21 -18.93 6.49
N GLU A 79 -27.17 -18.15 6.97
CA GLU A 79 -28.38 -18.68 7.59
C GLU A 79 -29.18 -19.54 6.60
N LYS A 80 -29.33 -19.08 5.36
CA LYS A 80 -30.03 -19.82 4.30
C LYS A 80 -29.31 -21.11 3.90
N GLN A 81 -27.98 -21.10 3.82
CA GLN A 81 -27.19 -22.24 3.34
C GLN A 81 -26.85 -23.25 4.44
N GLN A 82 -26.59 -22.79 5.66
CA GLN A 82 -26.01 -23.61 6.73
C GLN A 82 -26.76 -23.49 8.07
N GLY A 83 -27.83 -22.69 8.15
CA GLY A 83 -28.63 -22.49 9.36
C GLY A 83 -27.87 -21.87 10.53
N LYS A 84 -26.76 -21.18 10.25
CA LYS A 84 -25.84 -20.59 11.23
C LYS A 84 -25.21 -19.33 10.64
N LYS A 85 -24.80 -18.42 11.52
CA LYS A 85 -23.95 -17.26 11.19
C LYS A 85 -22.48 -17.56 11.47
N PHE A 86 -21.58 -16.71 11.00
CA PHE A 86 -20.14 -16.87 11.22
C PHE A 86 -19.50 -15.63 11.81
N LYS A 87 -18.26 -15.78 12.29
CA LYS A 87 -17.52 -14.66 12.88
C LYS A 87 -16.89 -13.76 11.84
N HIS A 88 -16.94 -12.46 12.12
CA HIS A 88 -16.36 -11.38 11.31
C HIS A 88 -15.24 -10.68 12.08
N PHE A 89 -14.19 -10.30 11.35
CA PHE A 89 -13.16 -9.40 11.81
C PHE A 89 -13.20 -8.11 10.99
N ILE A 90 -13.39 -6.96 11.64
CA ILE A 90 -13.39 -5.64 10.99
C ILE A 90 -12.12 -4.89 11.39
N PHE A 91 -11.38 -4.37 10.42
CA PHE A 91 -10.15 -3.62 10.62
C PHE A 91 -10.25 -2.21 10.04
N SER A 92 -9.82 -1.22 10.82
CA SER A 92 -9.57 0.15 10.36
C SER A 92 -8.12 0.53 10.68
N ASP A 93 -7.43 1.10 9.70
CA ASP A 93 -6.07 1.61 9.86
C ASP A 93 -6.02 2.93 10.66
N LEU A 94 -7.14 3.66 10.74
CA LEU A 94 -7.25 4.94 11.43
C LEU A 94 -7.31 4.82 12.97
N LYS A 95 -6.45 5.59 13.65
CA LYS A 95 -6.41 5.71 15.12
C LYS A 95 -7.11 6.99 15.62
N TYR A 96 -8.31 7.25 15.11
CA TYR A 96 -9.09 8.44 15.50
C TYR A 96 -10.47 8.04 16.00
N SER A 97 -10.92 8.69 17.07
CA SER A 97 -12.21 8.35 17.70
C SER A 97 -13.41 8.52 16.77
N ASN A 98 -13.37 9.50 15.86
CA ASN A 98 -14.50 9.85 14.98
C ASN A 98 -14.46 9.19 13.60
N PHE A 99 -13.33 8.59 13.21
CA PHE A 99 -13.11 8.14 11.83
C PHE A 99 -12.71 6.67 11.70
N GLY A 100 -12.31 6.03 12.80
CA GLY A 100 -11.78 4.67 12.80
C GLY A 100 -12.67 3.65 13.52
N ALA A 101 -12.04 2.73 14.25
CA ALA A 101 -12.70 1.59 14.90
C ALA A 101 -13.87 1.97 15.85
N LYS A 102 -13.78 3.13 16.54
CA LYS A 102 -14.85 3.59 17.44
C LYS A 102 -16.13 4.00 16.68
N LEU A 103 -16.00 4.65 15.52
CA LEU A 103 -17.13 4.97 14.66
C LEU A 103 -17.84 3.68 14.19
N LEU A 104 -17.06 2.68 13.79
CA LEU A 104 -17.60 1.37 13.39
C LEU A 104 -18.36 0.70 14.54
N ALA A 105 -17.83 0.79 15.76
CA ALA A 105 -18.50 0.28 16.96
C ALA A 105 -19.81 1.03 17.26
N SER A 106 -19.82 2.37 17.15
CA SER A 106 -21.03 3.17 17.27
C SER A 106 -22.09 2.74 16.25
N ALA A 107 -21.69 2.51 15.00
CA ALA A 107 -22.60 2.10 13.94
C ALA A 107 -23.23 0.73 14.22
N LEU A 108 -22.45 -0.25 14.68
CA LEU A 108 -22.97 -1.57 15.09
C LEU A 108 -23.93 -1.46 16.28
N LEU A 109 -23.63 -0.63 17.29
CA LEU A 109 -24.52 -0.38 18.43
C LEU A 109 -25.84 0.26 18.00
N ALA A 110 -25.78 1.16 17.02
CA ALA A 110 -26.96 1.81 16.46
C ALA A 110 -27.81 0.81 15.67
N LYS A 111 -27.19 -0.10 14.92
CA LYS A 111 -27.83 -1.23 14.21
C LYS A 111 -28.38 -2.35 15.12
N GLY A 112 -28.31 -2.17 16.44
CA GLY A 112 -28.87 -3.11 17.42
C GLY A 112 -27.93 -4.22 17.88
N MET A 113 -26.64 -4.15 17.58
CA MET A 113 -25.66 -5.04 18.20
C MET A 113 -25.27 -4.56 19.61
N HIS A 114 -24.66 -5.44 20.40
CA HIS A 114 -24.27 -5.18 21.79
C HIS A 114 -22.76 -5.34 21.99
N LEU A 115 -22.13 -4.37 22.64
CA LEU A 115 -20.72 -4.46 23.01
C LEU A 115 -20.57 -5.39 24.21
N GLY A 116 -19.66 -6.37 24.14
CA GLY A 116 -19.48 -7.39 25.19
C GLY A 116 -18.84 -6.91 26.49
N TYR A 117 -18.73 -5.59 26.67
CA TYR A 117 -18.32 -4.93 27.91
C TYR A 117 -18.93 -3.53 27.98
N SER A 118 -19.07 -3.00 29.20
CA SER A 118 -19.66 -1.68 29.45
C SER A 118 -18.98 -0.98 30.61
N ALA A 119 -19.17 0.34 30.72
CA ALA A 119 -18.79 1.11 31.90
C ALA A 119 -19.94 2.04 32.30
N GLU A 120 -20.22 2.14 33.60
CA GLU A 120 -21.28 3.02 34.10
C GLU A 120 -20.82 4.48 34.18
N LEU A 121 -21.73 5.42 33.89
CA LEU A 121 -21.51 6.85 34.09
C LEU A 121 -21.42 7.22 35.57
N ILE A 122 -20.47 8.10 35.92
CA ILE A 122 -20.31 8.65 37.26
C ILE A 122 -21.34 9.76 37.43
N SER A 123 -22.43 9.50 38.14
CA SER A 123 -23.46 10.51 38.41
C SER A 123 -22.85 11.68 39.22
N PRO A 124 -23.08 12.95 38.83
CA PRO A 124 -22.67 14.09 39.66
C PRO A 124 -23.47 14.04 40.97
N LYS A 125 -22.77 13.94 42.11
CA LYS A 125 -23.43 14.03 43.43
C LYS A 125 -24.20 15.34 43.50
N LYS A 126 -25.55 15.27 43.57
CA LYS A 126 -26.39 16.39 43.97
C LYS A 126 -25.82 16.96 45.28
N LYS A 127 -25.31 18.19 45.25
CA LYS A 127 -25.07 18.96 46.47
C LYS A 127 -26.44 19.14 47.12
N GLY A 128 -26.73 18.30 48.11
CA GLY A 128 -27.95 18.42 48.90
C GLY A 128 -27.98 19.78 49.57
N ASN A 129 -29.08 20.50 49.35
CA ASN A 129 -29.54 21.57 50.22
C ASN A 129 -29.51 21.04 51.66
N LYS A 130 -28.58 21.53 52.47
CA LYS A 130 -28.71 21.50 53.93
C LYS A 130 -28.96 22.92 54.36
N GLU A 131 -30.24 23.18 54.64
CA GLU A 131 -30.68 24.29 55.48
C GLU A 131 -29.86 24.34 56.77
N ARG A 132 -29.66 25.58 57.20
CA ARG A 132 -28.95 25.96 58.41
C ARG A 132 -29.62 25.37 59.66
N THR A 133 -28.83 24.68 60.48
CA THR A 133 -28.96 24.77 61.94
C THR A 133 -27.58 25.08 62.53
N LYS A 134 -27.56 26.15 63.33
CA LYS A 134 -26.41 26.66 64.09
C LYS A 134 -26.04 25.64 65.18
N GLU A 135 -24.76 25.38 65.38
CA GLU A 135 -24.16 25.45 66.71
C GLU A 135 -22.62 25.52 66.68
N ARG A 136 -22.10 26.29 67.64
CA ARG A 136 -20.70 26.68 67.87
C ARG A 136 -19.86 25.50 68.35
N THR A 137 -18.58 25.43 67.96
CA THR A 137 -17.42 25.59 68.87
C THR A 137 -16.06 25.62 68.14
N LYS A 138 -15.27 26.66 68.49
CA LYS A 138 -13.79 26.87 68.55
C LYS A 138 -12.90 25.63 68.23
N GLU A 139 -11.79 25.71 67.49
CA GLU A 139 -10.50 26.39 67.77
C GLU A 139 -9.61 26.49 66.49
N ARG A 140 -8.99 27.65 66.19
CA ARG A 140 -7.51 27.95 66.14
C ARG A 140 -6.64 26.92 65.37
N THR A 141 -5.89 27.24 64.30
CA THR A 141 -4.74 28.19 64.15
C THR A 141 -4.47 28.50 62.65
N LYS A 142 -4.33 29.79 62.20
CA LYS A 142 -3.10 30.52 61.76
C LYS A 142 -2.11 29.68 60.92
N GLU A 143 -1.68 30.06 59.70
CA GLU A 143 -0.94 31.25 59.19
C GLU A 143 -1.27 31.52 57.68
N ARG A 144 -1.56 32.74 57.18
CA ARG A 144 -0.68 33.84 56.68
C ARG A 144 0.45 33.36 55.75
N THR A 145 0.54 33.77 54.48
CA THR A 145 0.86 35.12 53.92
C THR A 145 0.37 35.26 52.45
N LYS A 146 -0.36 36.33 52.06
CA LYS A 146 0.07 37.57 51.33
C LYS A 146 0.82 37.30 50.00
N GLY A 147 0.55 37.92 48.84
CA GLY A 147 -0.31 39.03 48.36
C GLY A 147 -0.28 38.97 46.80
N GLY A 148 -0.86 39.84 45.98
CA GLY A 148 -1.57 41.10 46.14
C GLY A 148 -2.37 41.40 44.86
N ALA A 149 -3.17 42.47 44.93
CA ALA A 149 -4.19 42.88 43.97
C ALA A 149 -3.67 43.69 42.78
N ALA A 150 -4.46 43.75 41.70
CA ALA A 150 -4.80 44.99 41.00
C ALA A 150 -6.02 44.75 40.08
N GLU A 151 -7.00 45.63 40.21
CA GLU A 151 -8.24 45.77 39.42
C GLU A 151 -7.99 46.63 38.17
N SER A 152 -8.87 46.47 37.15
CA SER A 152 -9.64 47.52 36.43
C SER A 152 -9.84 47.11 34.95
N GLU A 153 -11.08 46.86 34.52
CA GLU A 153 -11.89 47.69 33.56
C GLU A 153 -11.39 47.60 32.09
N SER A 154 -12.16 47.54 31.01
CA SER A 154 -13.59 47.44 30.65
C SER A 154 -13.66 47.41 29.10
N ASP A 155 -14.73 46.86 28.50
CA ASP A 155 -15.22 47.04 27.11
C ASP A 155 -14.34 46.53 25.94
N SER A 156 -14.83 45.93 24.84
CA SER A 156 -16.16 45.82 24.21
C SER A 156 -16.18 44.67 23.18
N ASP A 157 -17.40 44.27 22.82
CA ASP A 157 -17.83 43.19 21.93
C ASP A 157 -17.26 43.17 20.50
N SER A 158 -16.99 41.98 19.98
CA SER A 158 -17.41 41.58 18.63
C SER A 158 -17.47 40.05 18.54
N GLU A 159 -18.68 39.53 18.30
CA GLU A 159 -18.98 38.12 18.09
C GLU A 159 -18.47 37.69 16.71
N SER A 160 -17.55 36.72 16.69
CA SER A 160 -17.31 35.83 15.55
C SER A 160 -17.20 34.41 16.10
N GLU A 161 -18.22 33.59 15.81
CA GLU A 161 -18.21 32.15 16.07
C GLU A 161 -17.20 31.48 15.12
N ASP A 162 -15.96 31.37 15.58
CA ASP A 162 -14.95 30.52 14.96
C ASP A 162 -15.13 29.08 15.45
N GLU A 163 -15.41 28.17 14.52
CA GLU A 163 -15.32 26.73 14.72
C GLU A 163 -13.88 26.36 15.09
N GLU A 164 -13.60 26.18 16.39
CA GLU A 164 -12.34 25.60 16.85
C GLU A 164 -12.26 24.14 16.42
N ASP A 165 -11.47 23.89 15.36
CA ASP A 165 -10.93 22.58 15.05
C ASP A 165 -10.12 22.09 16.28
N GLU A 166 -10.67 21.15 17.05
CA GLU A 166 -9.91 20.39 18.05
C GLU A 166 -8.84 19.56 17.31
N GLU A 167 -7.65 20.15 17.12
CA GLU A 167 -6.41 19.43 16.86
C GLU A 167 -6.09 18.55 18.08
N ASP A 168 -6.25 17.24 17.93
CA ASP A 168 -5.68 16.26 18.86
C ASP A 168 -4.14 16.35 18.75
N ASP A 169 -3.55 17.27 19.51
CA ASP A 169 -2.10 17.45 19.66
C ASP A 169 -1.47 16.20 20.29
N ASP A 170 -0.66 15.50 19.49
CA ASP A 170 0.40 14.63 19.99
C ASP A 170 1.68 15.47 20.17
N GLU A 171 2.22 15.44 21.38
CA GLU A 171 3.50 16.00 21.86
C GLU A 171 3.62 17.48 22.32
N THR A 172 3.79 17.59 23.64
CA THR A 172 4.59 18.57 24.43
C THR A 172 3.94 19.88 24.93
N THR A 173 2.95 19.76 25.81
CA THR A 173 2.81 20.64 27.02
C THR A 173 1.94 19.95 28.09
N PRO A 174 2.15 20.17 29.40
CA PRO A 174 1.41 19.45 30.44
C PRO A 174 -0.01 20.02 30.62
N ALA A 175 -0.97 19.51 29.85
CA ALA A 175 -2.39 19.84 29.97
C ALA A 175 -3.03 19.19 31.22
N LYS A 176 -3.99 19.90 31.83
CA LYS A 176 -4.79 19.45 33.00
C LYS A 176 -5.46 18.11 32.72
N LYS A 177 -5.34 17.13 33.63
CA LYS A 177 -5.95 15.79 33.48
C LYS A 177 -7.47 15.90 33.25
N PRO A 178 -8.04 15.23 32.23
CA PRO A 178 -9.48 15.22 31.98
C PRO A 178 -10.23 14.58 33.16
N LYS A 179 -11.40 15.13 33.51
CA LYS A 179 -12.27 14.57 34.55
C LYS A 179 -12.84 13.23 34.08
N LYS A 180 -12.60 12.16 34.84
CA LYS A 180 -13.09 10.81 34.54
C LYS A 180 -14.63 10.76 34.60
N GLN A 181 -15.29 10.40 33.51
CA GLN A 181 -16.77 10.36 33.42
C GLN A 181 -17.32 8.95 33.66
N TYR A 182 -16.53 7.91 33.39
CA TYR A 182 -16.95 6.52 33.52
C TYR A 182 -16.27 5.78 34.67
N LYS A 183 -16.99 4.82 35.26
CA LYS A 183 -16.45 3.80 36.17
C LYS A 183 -15.55 2.82 35.40
N LYS A 184 -15.00 1.83 36.11
CA LYS A 184 -14.16 0.80 35.50
C LYS A 184 -14.98 -0.01 34.48
N ILE A 185 -14.35 -0.38 33.37
CA ILE A 185 -14.98 -1.26 32.37
C ILE A 185 -15.16 -2.67 32.95
N GLU A 186 -16.35 -3.22 32.78
CA GLU A 186 -16.76 -4.55 33.22
C GLU A 186 -17.13 -5.42 32.01
N MET A 187 -16.62 -6.64 31.99
CA MET A 187 -16.89 -7.62 30.93
C MET A 187 -18.23 -8.31 31.19
N HIS A 188 -19.02 -8.52 30.14
CA HIS A 188 -20.27 -9.26 30.28
C HIS A 188 -19.99 -10.76 30.43
N PRO A 189 -20.69 -11.46 31.34
CA PRO A 189 -20.57 -12.91 31.48
C PRO A 189 -21.22 -13.63 30.29
N ASP A 190 -20.82 -14.88 30.04
CA ASP A 190 -21.33 -15.69 28.92
C ASP A 190 -22.87 -15.78 28.93
N ASP A 191 -23.50 -15.91 30.11
CA ASP A 191 -24.96 -15.96 30.25
C ASP A 191 -25.66 -14.66 29.79
N ALA A 192 -25.00 -13.51 29.97
CA ALA A 192 -25.53 -12.24 29.48
C ALA A 192 -25.38 -12.14 27.96
N LEU A 193 -24.25 -12.58 27.41
CA LEU A 193 -24.00 -12.60 25.97
C LEU A 193 -24.97 -13.55 25.24
N LEU A 194 -25.30 -14.71 25.84
CA LEU A 194 -26.22 -15.68 25.26
C LEU A 194 -27.66 -15.14 25.14
N LYS A 195 -28.08 -14.17 25.96
CA LYS A 195 -29.40 -13.52 25.82
C LYS A 195 -29.53 -12.77 24.49
N THR A 196 -28.41 -12.28 23.97
CA THR A 196 -28.30 -11.53 22.70
C THR A 196 -27.48 -12.34 21.69
N LYS A 197 -27.72 -13.66 21.63
CA LYS A 197 -27.03 -14.61 20.76
C LYS A 197 -26.86 -14.06 19.34
N TYR A 198 -25.65 -14.18 18.79
CA TYR A 198 -25.21 -13.64 17.47
C TYR A 198 -25.17 -12.12 17.34
N ASN A 199 -25.72 -11.35 18.28
CA ASN A 199 -25.81 -9.90 18.20
C ASN A 199 -24.78 -9.17 19.07
N ASN A 200 -23.71 -9.86 19.51
CA ASN A 200 -22.65 -9.24 20.31
C ASN A 200 -21.37 -9.03 19.50
N PHE A 201 -20.60 -8.02 19.89
CA PHE A 201 -19.28 -7.74 19.33
C PHE A 201 -18.27 -7.24 20.38
N TYR A 202 -16.99 -7.29 20.03
CA TYR A 202 -15.91 -6.69 20.81
C TYR A 202 -15.19 -5.60 20.01
N LEU A 203 -14.70 -4.57 20.72
CA LEU A 203 -13.84 -3.53 20.17
C LEU A 203 -12.47 -3.62 20.84
N LEU A 204 -11.41 -3.67 20.04
CA LEU A 204 -10.04 -3.44 20.49
C LEU A 204 -9.51 -2.14 19.87
N SER A 205 -9.42 -1.09 20.68
CA SER A 205 -9.02 0.27 20.25
C SER A 205 -7.79 0.76 21.02
N SER A 206 -6.82 1.31 20.29
CA SER A 206 -5.65 1.99 20.83
C SER A 206 -5.99 3.39 21.35
N VAL A 207 -7.06 3.99 20.82
CA VAL A 207 -7.73 5.18 21.37
C VAL A 207 -8.56 4.78 22.60
N SER A 208 -8.67 5.69 23.57
CA SER A 208 -9.45 5.47 24.80
C SER A 208 -10.92 5.12 24.53
N VAL A 209 -11.43 4.19 25.34
CA VAL A 209 -12.84 3.76 25.36
C VAL A 209 -13.36 3.97 26.77
N TYR A 210 -14.47 4.70 26.93
CA TYR A 210 -15.00 5.09 28.25
C TYR A 210 -13.93 5.77 29.13
N ASP A 211 -13.23 6.76 28.57
CA ASP A 211 -12.09 7.48 29.18
C ASP A 211 -10.91 6.60 29.62
N GLN A 212 -10.82 5.36 29.13
CA GLN A 212 -9.85 4.36 29.61
C GLN A 212 -9.12 3.69 28.46
N ASN A 213 -7.80 3.53 28.61
CA ASN A 213 -7.01 2.72 27.69
C ASN A 213 -7.25 1.23 27.97
N MET A 214 -7.24 0.42 26.93
CA MET A 214 -7.43 -1.02 27.07
C MET A 214 -6.29 -1.67 27.83
N THR A 215 -6.62 -2.30 28.96
CA THR A 215 -5.63 -3.03 29.76
C THR A 215 -5.27 -4.38 29.14
N VAL A 216 -4.10 -4.91 29.49
CA VAL A 216 -3.65 -6.23 29.03
C VAL A 216 -4.63 -7.34 29.45
N ASP A 217 -5.23 -7.22 30.64
CA ASP A 217 -6.19 -8.21 31.15
C ASP A 217 -7.50 -8.17 30.37
N MET A 218 -7.99 -6.96 30.03
CA MET A 218 -9.16 -6.81 29.16
C MET A 218 -8.93 -7.45 27.80
N LYS A 219 -7.78 -7.16 27.17
CA LYS A 219 -7.40 -7.76 25.88
C LYS A 219 -7.40 -9.29 25.96
N LYS A 220 -6.81 -9.87 27.02
CA LYS A 220 -6.79 -11.33 27.22
C LYS A 220 -8.20 -11.90 27.38
N HIS A 221 -9.07 -11.24 28.12
CA HIS A 221 -10.44 -11.68 28.32
C HIS A 221 -11.24 -11.71 27.01
N VAL A 222 -11.18 -10.60 26.25
CA VAL A 222 -11.83 -10.49 24.93
C VAL A 222 -11.39 -11.60 24.00
N LEU A 223 -10.07 -11.81 23.86
CA LEU A 223 -9.53 -12.84 22.97
C LEU A 223 -9.87 -14.25 23.45
N LYS A 224 -9.86 -14.50 24.76
CA LYS A 224 -10.23 -15.81 25.34
C LYS A 224 -11.68 -16.16 25.01
N ASN A 225 -12.61 -15.21 25.16
CA ASN A 225 -14.03 -15.44 24.89
C ASN A 225 -14.30 -15.53 23.38
N PHE A 226 -13.73 -14.63 22.57
CA PHE A 226 -13.92 -14.66 21.12
C PHE A 226 -13.40 -15.94 20.46
N ASN A 227 -12.28 -16.48 20.94
CA ASN A 227 -11.65 -17.72 20.44
C ASN A 227 -12.12 -18.99 21.18
N LYS A 228 -13.15 -18.90 22.03
CA LYS A 228 -13.63 -20.02 22.84
C LYS A 228 -14.22 -21.12 21.94
N ARG A 229 -13.76 -22.36 22.12
CA ARG A 229 -14.25 -23.56 21.41
C ARG A 229 -14.79 -24.57 22.42
N PRO A 230 -15.93 -25.24 22.15
CA PRO A 230 -16.79 -25.08 20.96
C PRO A 230 -17.73 -23.86 21.02
N ASP A 231 -17.85 -23.21 22.19
CA ASP A 231 -18.94 -22.29 22.53
C ASP A 231 -19.08 -21.01 21.68
N ASN A 232 -18.02 -20.59 20.96
CA ASN A 232 -18.06 -19.42 20.09
C ASN A 232 -17.42 -19.69 18.73
N VAL A 233 -17.56 -20.90 18.18
CA VAL A 233 -17.09 -21.22 16.82
C VAL A 233 -17.88 -20.42 15.78
N ASN A 234 -19.21 -20.33 15.94
CA ASN A 234 -20.09 -19.65 14.98
C ASN A 234 -20.50 -18.24 15.44
N GLY A 235 -19.88 -17.73 16.51
CA GLY A 235 -20.15 -16.38 17.01
C GLY A 235 -21.39 -16.26 17.90
N GLU A 236 -21.85 -17.34 18.52
CA GLU A 236 -23.00 -17.33 19.43
C GLU A 236 -22.83 -16.34 20.59
N LEU A 237 -21.64 -16.29 21.19
CA LEU A 237 -21.30 -15.36 22.28
C LEU A 237 -20.89 -13.99 21.76
N ALA A 238 -20.02 -13.95 20.75
CA ALA A 238 -19.56 -12.73 20.11
C ALA A 238 -19.21 -13.01 18.65
N ARG A 239 -19.94 -12.36 17.74
CA ARG A 239 -19.86 -12.59 16.29
C ARG A 239 -18.81 -11.71 15.63
N ILE A 240 -18.70 -10.45 16.06
CA ILE A 240 -17.84 -9.46 15.41
C ILE A 240 -16.74 -9.00 16.35
N ILE A 241 -15.53 -8.80 15.83
CA ILE A 241 -14.47 -8.08 16.52
C ILE A 241 -13.95 -6.94 15.64
N ILE A 242 -13.87 -5.74 16.18
CA ILE A 242 -13.33 -4.55 15.50
C ILE A 242 -11.95 -4.23 16.08
N MET A 243 -10.98 -3.93 15.23
CA MET A 243 -9.64 -3.50 15.63
C MET A 243 -9.14 -2.29 14.85
N ASP A 244 -8.33 -1.45 15.49
CA ASP A 244 -7.56 -0.41 14.82
C ASP A 244 -6.12 -0.85 14.51
N SER A 245 -5.34 0.03 13.85
CA SER A 245 -3.93 -0.24 13.52
C SER A 245 -2.99 -0.41 14.72
N GLY A 246 -3.43 -0.10 15.95
CA GLY A 246 -2.70 -0.45 17.17
C GLY A 246 -2.67 -1.96 17.44
N PHE A 247 -3.58 -2.70 16.83
CA PHE A 247 -3.80 -4.14 17.03
C PHE A 247 -3.49 -4.99 15.79
N LYS A 248 -2.80 -4.43 14.79
CA LYS A 248 -2.32 -5.15 13.59
C LYS A 248 -1.31 -6.26 13.89
N GLU A 249 -0.79 -6.34 15.12
CA GLU A 249 0.20 -7.30 15.58
C GLU A 249 -0.14 -7.89 16.97
N GLY A 250 0.41 -9.07 17.29
CA GLY A 250 0.31 -9.69 18.62
C GLY A 250 -1.12 -10.10 19.03
N ILE A 251 -1.93 -10.51 18.04
CA ILE A 251 -3.28 -11.04 18.19
C ILE A 251 -3.45 -12.22 17.21
N ASP A 252 -4.20 -13.23 17.65
CA ASP A 252 -4.63 -14.38 16.86
C ASP A 252 -6.15 -14.52 16.96
N LEU A 253 -6.83 -14.64 15.82
CA LEU A 253 -8.28 -14.82 15.72
C LEU A 253 -8.60 -16.20 15.13
N PHE A 254 -9.46 -16.95 15.82
CA PHE A 254 -9.85 -18.30 15.44
C PHE A 254 -11.31 -18.35 15.00
N ASP A 255 -11.61 -19.31 14.13
CA ASP A 255 -12.92 -19.58 13.52
C ASP A 255 -13.60 -18.35 12.88
N ILE A 256 -12.83 -17.45 12.27
CA ILE A 256 -13.35 -16.34 11.48
C ILE A 256 -13.53 -16.75 10.02
N LYS A 257 -14.66 -16.38 9.43
CA LYS A 257 -14.97 -16.64 8.01
C LYS A 257 -14.81 -15.40 7.14
N TYR A 258 -15.02 -14.22 7.73
CA TYR A 258 -15.04 -12.94 7.04
C TYR A 258 -14.06 -11.93 7.66
N ILE A 259 -13.30 -11.25 6.82
CA ILE A 259 -12.50 -10.08 7.18
C ILE A 259 -13.01 -8.88 6.38
N HIS A 260 -13.22 -7.76 7.04
CA HIS A 260 -13.58 -6.49 6.44
C HIS A 260 -12.48 -5.48 6.71
N ILE A 261 -11.80 -5.00 5.67
CA ILE A 261 -10.78 -3.96 5.74
C ILE A 261 -11.43 -2.66 5.28
N PHE A 262 -11.73 -1.77 6.21
CA PHE A 262 -12.60 -0.61 5.97
C PHE A 262 -11.96 0.47 5.09
N GLU A 263 -10.62 0.53 5.03
CA GLU A 263 -9.88 1.36 4.09
C GLU A 263 -8.68 0.59 3.53
N PRO A 264 -8.33 0.75 2.24
CA PRO A 264 -7.21 0.03 1.65
C PRO A 264 -5.90 0.38 2.37
N PRO A 265 -5.11 -0.61 2.81
CA PRO A 265 -3.78 -0.37 3.36
C PRO A 265 -2.86 0.30 2.33
N THR A 266 -2.00 1.21 2.77
CA THR A 266 -1.05 1.88 1.87
C THR A 266 0.08 0.98 1.41
N VAL A 267 0.44 0.00 2.25
CA VAL A 267 1.52 -0.95 2.00
C VAL A 267 0.98 -2.38 2.09
N SER A 268 1.43 -3.23 1.15
CA SER A 268 1.06 -4.64 1.10
C SER A 268 1.44 -5.42 2.37
N ALA A 269 2.50 -5.00 3.06
CA ALA A 269 2.92 -5.55 4.34
C ALA A 269 1.85 -5.40 5.44
N ASP A 270 1.22 -4.23 5.55
CA ASP A 270 0.16 -3.98 6.54
C ASP A 270 -1.07 -4.85 6.23
N GLN A 271 -1.45 -4.97 4.96
CA GLN A 271 -2.52 -5.86 4.52
C GLN A 271 -2.26 -7.32 4.91
N LYS A 272 -1.04 -7.83 4.64
CA LYS A 272 -0.61 -9.18 5.04
C LYS A 272 -0.66 -9.35 6.57
N GLN A 273 -0.25 -8.35 7.34
CA GLN A 273 -0.29 -8.41 8.81
C GLN A 273 -1.72 -8.45 9.37
N VAL A 274 -2.66 -7.71 8.78
CA VAL A 274 -4.08 -7.70 9.16
C VAL A 274 -4.72 -9.05 8.86
N ILE A 275 -4.54 -9.57 7.64
CA ILE A 275 -5.13 -10.85 7.23
C ILE A 275 -4.45 -12.02 7.98
N GLY A 276 -3.16 -11.87 8.27
CA GLY A 276 -2.38 -12.74 9.16
C GLY A 276 -2.93 -12.89 10.59
N ARG A 277 -3.87 -12.04 11.02
CA ARG A 277 -4.60 -12.26 12.29
C ARG A 277 -5.54 -13.46 12.21
N GLY A 278 -6.09 -13.73 11.02
CA GLY A 278 -6.99 -14.84 10.72
C GLY A 278 -6.32 -16.09 10.11
N THR A 279 -5.16 -15.97 9.47
CA THR A 279 -4.52 -17.11 8.79
C THR A 279 -3.50 -17.83 9.68
N ARG A 280 -3.91 -18.28 10.86
CA ARG A 280 -3.04 -19.06 11.77
C ARG A 280 -3.14 -20.56 11.53
N THR A 281 -2.07 -21.27 11.89
CA THR A 281 -1.96 -22.73 11.76
C THR A 281 -3.10 -23.42 12.52
N CYS A 282 -3.93 -24.19 11.81
CA CYS A 282 -5.18 -24.79 12.28
C CYS A 282 -6.12 -23.78 12.99
N GLY A 283 -6.02 -22.49 12.63
CA GLY A 283 -6.78 -21.40 13.23
C GLY A 283 -8.28 -21.48 12.94
N GLN A 284 -8.65 -22.11 11.82
CA GLN A 284 -10.05 -22.27 11.38
C GLN A 284 -10.59 -23.69 11.52
N LYS A 285 -9.95 -24.52 12.33
CA LYS A 285 -10.33 -25.94 12.49
C LYS A 285 -11.72 -26.19 13.06
N GLY A 286 -12.36 -25.17 13.66
CA GLY A 286 -13.76 -25.26 14.10
C GLY A 286 -14.74 -25.13 12.94
N LEU A 287 -14.32 -24.56 11.81
CA LEU A 287 -15.10 -24.48 10.58
C LEU A 287 -14.93 -25.75 9.74
N GLU A 288 -15.91 -25.99 8.86
CA GLU A 288 -15.87 -27.12 7.93
C GLU A 288 -14.70 -26.98 6.94
N PHE A 289 -13.99 -28.07 6.71
CA PHE A 289 -12.86 -28.12 5.79
C PHE A 289 -13.34 -28.57 4.41
N HIS A 290 -13.19 -27.71 3.41
CA HIS A 290 -13.55 -28.01 2.03
C HIS A 290 -12.50 -28.96 1.41
N PRO A 291 -12.89 -30.08 0.78
CA PRO A 291 -11.96 -31.06 0.21
C PRO A 291 -10.97 -30.48 -0.82
N GLN A 292 -11.42 -29.54 -1.64
CA GLN A 292 -10.58 -28.88 -2.66
C GLN A 292 -9.99 -27.53 -2.21
N GLN A 293 -10.74 -26.72 -1.44
CA GLN A 293 -10.39 -25.32 -1.13
C GLN A 293 -9.84 -25.11 0.30
N GLY A 294 -9.89 -26.13 1.16
CA GLY A 294 -9.49 -26.02 2.57
C GLY A 294 -10.46 -25.14 3.36
N TRP A 295 -9.95 -24.17 4.12
CA TRP A 295 -10.80 -23.16 4.78
C TRP A 295 -10.76 -21.85 4.00
N PRO A 296 -11.78 -21.50 3.21
CA PRO A 296 -11.84 -20.19 2.56
C PRO A 296 -12.02 -19.08 3.61
N LEU A 297 -11.27 -17.99 3.46
CA LEU A 297 -11.36 -16.79 4.28
C LEU A 297 -11.68 -15.61 3.36
N TYR A 298 -12.89 -15.10 3.41
CA TYR A 298 -13.30 -14.02 2.51
C TYR A 298 -12.88 -12.67 3.08
N VAL A 299 -12.12 -11.90 2.30
CA VAL A 299 -11.58 -10.60 2.68
C VAL A 299 -12.19 -9.52 1.80
N TYR A 300 -12.98 -8.64 2.39
CA TYR A 300 -13.61 -7.51 1.71
C TYR A 300 -12.82 -6.23 1.99
N ILE A 301 -12.31 -5.60 0.94
CA ILE A 301 -11.55 -4.34 1.04
C ILE A 301 -12.43 -3.23 0.47
N TYR A 302 -12.80 -2.27 1.32
CA TYR A 302 -13.73 -1.21 0.96
C TYR A 302 -12.97 0.05 0.54
N ASP A 303 -13.27 0.57 -0.64
CA ASP A 303 -12.76 1.85 -1.14
C ASP A 303 -13.90 2.73 -1.65
N LEU A 304 -13.68 4.04 -1.65
CA LEU A 304 -14.61 5.02 -2.19
C LEU A 304 -14.28 5.32 -3.64
N SER A 305 -15.16 4.95 -4.55
CA SER A 305 -15.02 5.29 -5.97
C SER A 305 -15.49 6.71 -6.24
N ILE A 306 -14.74 7.41 -7.08
CA ILE A 306 -15.04 8.77 -7.54
C ILE A 306 -15.69 8.64 -8.92
N PRO A 307 -17.00 8.99 -9.04
CA PRO A 307 -17.71 8.98 -10.31
C PRO A 307 -16.99 9.79 -11.38
N GLU A 308 -17.04 9.33 -12.63
CA GLU A 308 -16.37 9.97 -13.76
C GLU A 308 -16.60 11.49 -13.86
N PRO A 309 -17.84 12.02 -13.65
CA PRO A 309 -18.09 13.47 -13.68
C PRO A 309 -17.31 14.27 -12.63
N LEU A 310 -16.92 13.65 -11.51
CA LEU A 310 -16.26 14.31 -10.39
C LEU A 310 -14.73 14.23 -10.47
N ARG A 311 -14.17 13.32 -11.28
CA ARG A 311 -12.72 13.04 -11.31
C ARG A 311 -11.87 14.26 -11.61
N GLY A 312 -12.34 15.17 -12.46
CA GLY A 312 -11.66 16.43 -12.80
C GLY A 312 -11.41 17.34 -11.59
N SER A 313 -12.27 17.24 -10.57
CA SER A 313 -12.12 17.96 -9.30
C SER A 313 -11.19 17.28 -8.30
N PHE A 314 -10.82 16.02 -8.53
CA PHE A 314 -9.99 15.19 -7.64
C PHE A 314 -8.74 14.65 -8.35
N LEU A 315 -7.96 15.50 -9.03
CA LEU A 315 -6.72 15.11 -9.72
C LEU A 315 -6.88 13.93 -10.72
N ASN A 316 -8.05 13.81 -11.34
CA ASN A 316 -8.42 12.68 -12.21
C ASN A 316 -8.28 11.32 -11.50
N SER A 317 -8.59 11.27 -10.21
CA SER A 317 -8.49 10.05 -9.42
C SER A 317 -9.73 9.19 -9.55
N ALA A 318 -9.56 7.88 -9.67
CA ALA A 318 -10.67 6.93 -9.81
C ALA A 318 -11.30 6.57 -8.45
N SER A 319 -10.53 6.66 -7.36
CA SER A 319 -10.97 6.37 -5.99
C SER A 319 -10.31 7.29 -4.97
N ALA A 320 -10.78 7.27 -3.73
CA ALA A 320 -10.18 7.98 -2.60
C ALA A 320 -8.75 7.48 -2.31
N MET A 321 -8.49 6.17 -2.45
CA MET A 321 -7.14 5.62 -2.34
C MET A 321 -6.22 6.09 -3.48
N ASP A 322 -6.70 6.13 -4.72
CA ASP A 322 -5.94 6.69 -5.86
C ASP A 322 -5.61 8.18 -5.64
N LEU A 323 -6.58 8.96 -5.15
CA LEU A 323 -6.37 10.36 -4.76
C LEU A 323 -5.30 10.47 -3.69
N TYR A 324 -5.39 9.65 -2.65
CA TYR A 324 -4.41 9.59 -1.58
C TYR A 324 -3.00 9.23 -2.10
N LEU A 325 -2.85 8.19 -2.93
CA LEU A 325 -1.56 7.81 -3.50
C LEU A 325 -0.96 8.90 -4.41
N LYS A 326 -1.78 9.56 -5.23
CA LYS A 326 -1.36 10.69 -6.08
C LYS A 326 -0.87 11.88 -5.25
N THR A 327 -1.44 12.10 -4.07
CA THR A 327 -0.96 13.15 -3.14
C THR A 327 0.37 12.80 -2.50
N LEU A 328 0.65 11.50 -2.26
CA LEU A 328 1.92 11.05 -1.67
C LEU A 328 3.12 11.13 -2.63
N ASN A 329 2.89 11.29 -3.93
CA ASN A 329 3.92 11.41 -4.98
C ASN A 329 5.10 10.42 -4.82
N ILE A 330 4.73 9.15 -4.59
CA ILE A 330 5.66 8.03 -4.37
C ILE A 330 6.56 7.88 -5.61
N ASP A 331 7.87 7.76 -5.39
CA ASP A 331 8.84 7.50 -6.45
C ASP A 331 8.53 6.14 -7.11
N VAL A 332 8.05 6.21 -8.35
CA VAL A 332 7.65 5.05 -9.16
C VAL A 332 8.79 4.04 -9.27
N ARG A 333 10.06 4.49 -9.30
CA ARG A 333 11.22 3.59 -9.33
C ARG A 333 11.34 2.75 -8.07
N ARG A 334 11.11 3.35 -6.89
CA ARG A 334 11.14 2.63 -5.61
C ARG A 334 10.03 1.60 -5.51
N PHE A 335 8.86 1.90 -6.07
CA PHE A 335 7.74 0.97 -6.11
C PHE A 335 8.06 -0.27 -6.98
N HIS A 336 8.55 -0.08 -8.21
CA HIS A 336 8.96 -1.19 -9.07
C HIS A 336 10.10 -2.00 -8.45
N PHE A 337 11.11 -1.29 -7.91
CA PHE A 337 12.24 -1.92 -7.25
C PHE A 337 11.81 -2.80 -6.08
N THR A 338 10.84 -2.38 -5.26
CA THR A 338 10.38 -3.16 -4.11
C THR A 338 9.93 -4.56 -4.50
N ASN A 339 9.09 -4.67 -5.54
CA ASN A 339 8.57 -5.96 -6.01
C ASN A 339 9.68 -6.84 -6.60
N ASP A 340 10.59 -6.27 -7.39
CA ASP A 340 11.70 -7.01 -8.00
C ASP A 340 12.74 -7.45 -6.94
N LEU A 341 12.98 -6.61 -5.93
CA LEU A 341 13.82 -6.93 -4.77
C LEU A 341 13.24 -8.08 -3.97
N GLU A 342 11.93 -8.09 -3.68
CA GLU A 342 11.31 -9.20 -2.97
C GLU A 342 11.49 -10.52 -3.74
N LYS A 343 11.11 -10.54 -5.02
CA LYS A 343 11.23 -11.74 -5.88
C LYS A 343 12.66 -12.25 -5.97
N THR A 344 13.61 -11.34 -6.23
CA THR A 344 15.03 -11.68 -6.36
C THR A 344 15.60 -12.20 -5.04
N SER A 345 15.23 -11.61 -3.91
CA SER A 345 15.68 -12.05 -2.57
C SER A 345 15.11 -13.41 -2.17
N ILE A 346 13.85 -13.70 -2.53
CA ILE A 346 13.22 -15.01 -2.33
C ILE A 346 13.94 -16.06 -3.17
N TYR A 347 14.21 -15.77 -4.43
CA TYR A 347 15.02 -16.64 -5.28
C TYR A 347 16.45 -16.79 -4.75
N GLY A 348 17.00 -15.76 -4.11
CA GLY A 348 18.29 -15.76 -3.44
C GLY A 348 18.37 -16.63 -2.17
N ALA A 349 17.24 -17.10 -1.64
CA ALA A 349 17.20 -17.82 -0.37
C ALA A 349 17.93 -19.16 -0.43
N VAL A 350 18.63 -19.49 0.66
CA VAL A 350 19.50 -20.67 0.75
C VAL A 350 18.73 -21.98 0.67
N ASP A 351 17.49 -21.99 1.13
CA ASP A 351 16.59 -23.15 1.20
C ASP A 351 15.51 -23.12 0.10
N TYR A 352 15.67 -22.28 -0.94
CA TYR A 352 14.71 -22.12 -2.02
C TYR A 352 14.33 -23.45 -2.68
N GLU A 353 15.32 -24.26 -3.09
CA GLU A 353 15.06 -25.56 -3.74
C GLU A 353 14.48 -26.61 -2.79
N LEU A 354 14.81 -26.54 -1.49
CA LEU A 354 14.27 -27.44 -0.48
C LEU A 354 12.80 -27.16 -0.22
N ASN A 355 12.39 -25.89 -0.29
CA ASN A 355 11.02 -25.44 -0.03
C ASN A 355 10.15 -25.34 -1.29
N LYS A 356 10.70 -25.59 -2.48
CA LYS A 356 9.99 -25.47 -3.77
C LYS A 356 8.64 -26.19 -3.80
N ASN A 357 8.58 -27.42 -3.29
CA ASN A 357 7.37 -28.24 -3.30
C ASN A 357 6.23 -27.71 -2.42
N ILE A 358 6.54 -26.99 -1.34
CA ILE A 358 5.52 -26.37 -0.48
C ILE A 358 5.10 -24.99 -1.02
N HIS A 359 5.94 -24.32 -1.81
CA HIS A 359 5.62 -23.04 -2.46
C HIS A 359 4.86 -23.20 -3.78
N SER A 360 5.07 -24.30 -4.50
CA SER A 360 4.38 -24.63 -5.76
C SER A 360 2.98 -25.23 -5.56
N PHE A 361 2.59 -25.54 -4.32
CA PHE A 361 1.24 -25.98 -4.01
C PHE A 361 0.26 -24.84 -4.27
N SER A 362 -0.53 -24.97 -5.33
CA SER A 362 -1.63 -24.09 -5.67
C SER A 362 -2.95 -24.86 -5.59
N ILE A 363 -3.97 -24.24 -5.02
CA ILE A 363 -5.32 -24.76 -5.06
C ILE A 363 -5.86 -24.48 -6.47
N PRO A 364 -6.42 -25.47 -7.17
CA PRO A 364 -7.09 -25.23 -8.44
C PRO A 364 -8.36 -24.40 -8.18
N PHE A 365 -8.26 -23.09 -8.38
CA PHE A 365 -9.41 -22.18 -8.47
C PHE A 365 -9.69 -21.79 -9.94
N SER A 366 -9.09 -22.51 -10.89
CA SER A 366 -9.12 -22.21 -12.32
C SER A 366 -10.55 -22.26 -12.89
N LYS A 367 -11.06 -21.08 -13.23
CA LYS A 367 -12.18 -20.77 -14.16
C LYS A 367 -13.39 -21.71 -14.12
N VAL A 368 -14.50 -21.15 -13.63
CA VAL A 368 -15.86 -21.63 -13.90
C VAL A 368 -16.10 -21.62 -15.42
N GLU A 369 -15.80 -22.74 -16.09
CA GLU A 369 -16.58 -23.14 -17.24
C GLU A 369 -17.74 -23.97 -16.72
N GLN A 370 -18.94 -23.60 -17.13
CA GLN A 370 -20.23 -24.10 -16.68
C GLN A 370 -20.25 -25.64 -16.58
N HIS A 371 -20.14 -26.16 -15.35
CA HIS A 371 -20.58 -27.51 -15.02
C HIS A 371 -21.41 -27.46 -13.74
N ASP A 372 -22.60 -28.03 -13.83
CA ASP A 372 -23.66 -28.06 -12.81
C ASP A 372 -23.31 -28.99 -11.62
N ASP A 373 -22.22 -28.72 -10.90
CA ASP A 373 -21.96 -29.39 -9.63
C ASP A 373 -22.45 -28.55 -8.45
N ALA A 374 -23.50 -29.05 -7.78
CA ALA A 374 -24.26 -28.37 -6.73
C ALA A 374 -23.48 -28.09 -5.42
N ASN A 375 -22.17 -28.35 -5.38
CA ASN A 375 -21.30 -28.20 -4.22
C ASN A 375 -20.15 -27.19 -4.42
N GLU A 376 -20.09 -26.48 -5.53
CA GLU A 376 -19.08 -25.43 -5.74
C GLU A 376 -19.60 -24.05 -5.30
N ILE A 377 -18.87 -23.36 -4.42
CA ILE A 377 -19.13 -21.94 -4.12
C ILE A 377 -18.60 -21.13 -5.31
N PRO A 378 -19.45 -20.45 -6.10
CA PRO A 378 -18.99 -19.64 -7.22
C PRO A 378 -18.07 -18.54 -6.71
N LEU A 379 -16.88 -18.41 -7.32
CA LEU A 379 -16.00 -17.28 -7.04
C LEU A 379 -16.71 -15.98 -7.44
N PRO A 380 -16.77 -14.96 -6.56
CA PRO A 380 -17.32 -13.67 -6.93
C PRO A 380 -16.56 -13.06 -8.11
N GLU A 381 -17.28 -12.44 -9.03
CA GLU A 381 -16.70 -11.76 -10.18
C GLU A 381 -15.69 -10.68 -9.71
N GLY A 382 -14.45 -10.75 -10.19
CA GLY A 382 -13.37 -9.82 -9.81
C GLY A 382 -12.63 -10.15 -8.50
N ALA A 383 -12.78 -11.35 -7.94
CA ALA A 383 -12.01 -11.77 -6.78
C ALA A 383 -10.53 -12.06 -7.13
N GLU A 384 -9.61 -11.59 -6.28
CA GLU A 384 -8.16 -11.79 -6.41
C GLU A 384 -7.63 -12.65 -5.26
N PHE A 385 -6.52 -13.37 -5.48
CA PHE A 385 -5.82 -14.10 -4.43
C PHE A 385 -4.59 -13.32 -3.99
N ILE A 386 -4.36 -13.18 -2.68
CA ILE A 386 -3.15 -12.49 -2.15
C ILE A 386 -1.87 -13.12 -2.65
N TYR A 387 -1.87 -14.43 -2.81
CA TYR A 387 -0.70 -15.21 -3.16
C TYR A 387 -0.90 -15.78 -4.55
N GLY A 388 -0.77 -14.91 -5.56
CA GLY A 388 -0.95 -15.19 -6.99
C GLY A 388 -0.87 -16.67 -7.40
N GLY A 389 -1.93 -17.12 -8.07
CA GLY A 389 -1.81 -18.21 -9.03
C GLY A 389 -1.14 -17.64 -10.26
N ASP A 390 0.10 -18.02 -10.53
CA ASP A 390 0.78 -17.58 -11.74
C ASP A 390 0.02 -18.09 -12.96
N ASN A 391 -0.29 -17.18 -13.89
CA ASN A 391 -0.26 -17.51 -15.31
C ASN A 391 1.22 -17.71 -15.66
N GLU A 392 1.73 -18.93 -15.49
CA GLU A 392 3.08 -19.28 -15.94
C GLU A 392 3.16 -19.10 -17.47
N VAL A 393 3.89 -18.07 -17.90
CA VAL A 393 4.64 -18.16 -19.15
C VAL A 393 5.76 -19.15 -18.89
N LYS A 394 5.60 -20.38 -19.37
CA LYS A 394 6.64 -21.40 -19.41
C LYS A 394 7.84 -20.89 -20.20
N ASN A 395 8.86 -20.39 -19.52
CA ASN A 395 10.21 -20.35 -20.06
C ASN A 395 10.98 -21.50 -19.41
N GLU A 396 10.82 -22.68 -19.98
CA GLU A 396 11.63 -23.85 -19.65
C GLU A 396 13.08 -23.60 -20.12
N ILE A 397 14.02 -23.53 -19.17
CA ILE A 397 15.44 -23.77 -19.46
C ILE A 397 15.69 -25.24 -19.12
N PRO A 398 15.99 -26.11 -20.09
CA PRO A 398 16.16 -27.53 -19.83
C PRO A 398 17.53 -27.78 -19.21
N ILE A 399 17.56 -28.42 -18.04
CA ILE A 399 18.78 -28.98 -17.45
C ILE A 399 18.56 -30.49 -17.23
N GLN A 400 19.37 -31.28 -17.92
CA GLN A 400 19.35 -32.74 -17.95
C GLN A 400 19.96 -33.31 -16.66
N TYR A 401 19.23 -34.17 -15.95
CA TYR A 401 19.75 -34.95 -14.82
C TYR A 401 20.47 -36.22 -15.30
N HIS A 402 21.58 -36.59 -14.65
CA HIS A 402 22.11 -37.95 -14.63
C HIS A 402 22.04 -38.48 -13.20
N GLY A 403 21.31 -39.58 -13.03
CA GLY A 403 21.04 -40.21 -11.74
C GLY A 403 22.21 -41.05 -11.21
N GLY A 404 22.36 -41.05 -9.89
CA GLY A 404 23.19 -41.98 -9.13
C GLY A 404 22.71 -42.01 -7.68
N GLY A 405 22.22 -43.16 -7.22
CA GLY A 405 21.60 -43.35 -5.90
C GLY A 405 22.55 -43.20 -4.69
N PRO A 406 21.99 -43.18 -3.46
CA PRO A 406 22.72 -42.73 -2.28
C PRO A 406 23.59 -43.84 -1.69
N LYS A 407 24.89 -43.56 -1.52
CA LYS A 407 25.76 -44.32 -0.59
C LYS A 407 25.89 -43.52 0.70
N ARG A 408 25.36 -44.07 1.81
CA ARG A 408 25.56 -43.56 3.18
C ARG A 408 27.06 -43.52 3.50
N LYS A 409 27.60 -42.33 3.80
CA LYS A 409 28.90 -42.16 4.47
C LYS A 409 28.74 -41.30 5.72
N LEU A 410 29.49 -41.68 6.76
CA LEU A 410 29.60 -41.02 8.06
C LEU A 410 29.82 -39.50 7.91
N ARG A 411 29.06 -38.70 8.67
CA ARG A 411 29.17 -37.23 8.72
C ARG A 411 30.48 -36.81 9.39
N VAL A 412 31.45 -36.38 8.58
CA VAL A 412 32.47 -35.42 9.02
C VAL A 412 31.89 -34.02 8.78
N VAL A 413 31.90 -33.17 9.80
CA VAL A 413 31.47 -31.76 9.69
C VAL A 413 32.50 -31.06 8.79
N ASN A 414 32.20 -30.96 7.49
CA ASN A 414 33.03 -30.17 6.57
C ASN A 414 32.90 -28.68 6.95
N GLU A 415 34.04 -27.99 7.01
CA GLU A 415 34.10 -26.54 7.16
C GLU A 415 33.24 -25.88 6.06
N VAL A 416 32.23 -25.11 6.46
CA VAL A 416 31.39 -24.37 5.51
C VAL A 416 32.23 -23.20 4.98
N VAL A 417 32.70 -23.31 3.74
CA VAL A 417 33.48 -22.28 3.06
C VAL A 417 32.55 -21.19 2.51
N TRP A 418 33.07 -19.98 2.32
CA TRP A 418 32.34 -18.90 1.65
C TRP A 418 32.10 -19.27 0.18
N MET A 419 30.83 -19.37 -0.23
CA MET A 419 30.42 -19.79 -1.58
C MET A 419 29.55 -18.72 -2.25
N GLY A 420 29.66 -18.64 -3.58
CA GLY A 420 28.76 -17.84 -4.42
C GLY A 420 27.34 -18.43 -4.48
N PHE A 421 26.43 -17.77 -5.19
CA PHE A 421 25.02 -18.16 -5.24
C PHE A 421 24.80 -19.56 -5.84
N GLU A 422 25.36 -19.83 -7.02
CA GLU A 422 25.19 -21.12 -7.71
C GLU A 422 25.89 -22.28 -6.99
N GLU A 423 27.08 -22.03 -6.46
CA GLU A 423 27.87 -23.02 -5.72
C GLU A 423 27.17 -23.40 -4.42
N LEU A 424 26.66 -22.41 -3.67
CA LEU A 424 25.92 -22.67 -2.45
C LEU A 424 24.67 -23.51 -2.70
N ARG A 425 23.94 -23.27 -3.80
CA ARG A 425 22.77 -24.08 -4.17
C ARG A 425 23.13 -25.54 -4.41
N LYS A 426 24.22 -25.81 -5.16
CA LYS A 426 24.72 -27.17 -5.37
C LYS A 426 25.14 -27.83 -4.04
N HIS A 427 25.78 -27.08 -3.16
CA HIS A 427 26.15 -27.54 -1.83
C HIS A 427 24.91 -27.89 -0.97
N VAL A 428 23.89 -27.03 -0.97
CA VAL A 428 22.64 -27.29 -0.23
C VAL A 428 21.93 -28.54 -0.76
N ASP A 429 21.80 -28.69 -2.08
CA ASP A 429 21.15 -29.87 -2.66
C ASP A 429 21.91 -31.16 -2.30
N GLN A 430 23.25 -31.13 -2.36
CA GLN A 430 24.09 -32.30 -2.07
C GLN A 430 24.08 -32.71 -0.58
N TYR A 431 24.18 -31.75 0.34
CA TYR A 431 24.41 -32.04 1.77
C TYR A 431 23.15 -31.89 2.64
N TYR A 432 22.14 -31.17 2.16
CA TYR A 432 20.92 -30.85 2.89
C TYR A 432 19.65 -31.30 2.15
N GLY A 433 19.77 -32.04 1.04
CA GLY A 433 18.64 -32.54 0.24
C GLY A 433 17.65 -33.43 1.02
N GLU A 434 18.05 -34.01 2.15
CA GLU A 434 17.15 -34.76 3.04
C GLU A 434 16.07 -33.88 3.71
N TYR A 435 16.28 -32.57 3.78
CA TYR A 435 15.34 -31.60 4.34
C TYR A 435 14.40 -31.00 3.28
N LYS A 436 14.32 -31.60 2.09
CA LYS A 436 13.40 -31.19 1.04
C LYS A 436 11.96 -31.52 1.46
N TRP A 437 11.04 -30.58 1.20
CA TRP A 437 9.62 -30.84 1.42
C TRP A 437 9.10 -31.85 0.41
N ASP A 438 8.32 -32.83 0.86
CA ASP A 438 7.62 -33.76 -0.03
C ASP A 438 6.54 -33.07 -0.87
N ALA A 439 6.16 -33.68 -1.99
CA ALA A 439 5.04 -33.21 -2.80
C ALA A 439 3.73 -33.23 -2.00
N VAL A 440 3.02 -32.10 -2.00
CA VAL A 440 1.85 -31.88 -1.15
C VAL A 440 0.58 -32.45 -1.81
N LYS A 441 -0.18 -33.25 -1.06
CA LYS A 441 -1.55 -33.69 -1.41
C LYS A 441 -2.59 -32.97 -0.56
N MET A 442 -3.72 -32.58 -1.14
CA MET A 442 -4.78 -31.87 -0.42
C MET A 442 -5.49 -32.80 0.58
N GLU A 443 -5.32 -32.54 1.88
CA GLU A 443 -5.97 -33.27 2.97
C GLU A 443 -6.10 -32.37 4.21
N ASN A 444 -7.08 -32.64 5.09
CA ASN A 444 -7.19 -31.92 6.35
C ASN A 444 -6.14 -32.43 7.36
N LEU A 445 -5.08 -31.65 7.59
CA LEU A 445 -4.02 -31.99 8.54
C LEU A 445 -4.35 -31.61 10.00
N CYS A 446 -5.54 -31.05 10.26
CA CYS A 446 -5.99 -30.64 11.59
C CYS A 446 -7.05 -31.58 12.22
N LYS A 447 -7.60 -32.57 11.50
CA LYS A 447 -8.49 -33.63 12.04
C LYS A 447 -7.66 -34.71 12.77
N GLY A 448 -8.08 -35.06 14.01
CA GLY A 448 -7.35 -35.96 14.93
C GLY A 448 -6.68 -35.26 16.12
N THR A 449 -6.76 -33.92 16.18
CA THR A 449 -6.08 -33.09 17.19
C THR A 449 -6.97 -32.76 18.40
N GLY A 450 -7.36 -33.80 19.15
CA GLY A 450 -7.74 -33.61 20.54
C GLY A 450 -6.51 -33.09 21.30
N LYS A 451 -6.44 -31.77 21.51
CA LYS A 451 -5.24 -31.01 21.92
C LYS A 451 -4.05 -31.16 20.94
N GLY A 452 -3.76 -30.09 20.19
CA GLY A 452 -2.39 -29.70 19.80
C GLY A 452 -1.57 -30.52 18.80
N THR A 453 -1.92 -31.75 18.46
CA THR A 453 -0.97 -32.68 17.82
C THR A 453 -1.03 -32.75 16.30
N SER A 454 -0.16 -32.05 15.59
CA SER A 454 0.12 -32.35 14.16
C SER A 454 0.51 -33.83 13.99
N LYS A 455 -0.03 -34.51 12.97
CA LYS A 455 0.36 -35.86 12.53
C LYS A 455 1.90 -35.92 12.45
N GLY A 456 2.51 -36.64 13.39
CA GLY A 456 3.96 -36.66 13.63
C GLY A 456 4.33 -36.72 15.12
N THR A 457 3.37 -36.78 16.04
CA THR A 457 3.63 -36.85 17.49
C THR A 457 4.15 -38.22 17.90
N VAL A 458 5.36 -38.26 18.47
CA VAL A 458 5.79 -39.38 19.31
C VAL A 458 5.01 -39.26 20.62
N LYS A 459 4.26 -40.30 20.99
CA LYS A 459 3.61 -40.42 22.31
C LYS A 459 4.67 -40.34 23.41
N GLY A 460 4.81 -39.17 24.01
CA GLY A 460 5.66 -38.90 25.17
C GLY A 460 5.10 -37.72 25.95
N THR A 461 3.85 -37.83 26.42
CA THR A 461 3.25 -36.84 27.32
C THR A 461 3.75 -37.12 28.74
N SER A 462 4.67 -36.30 29.24
CA SER A 462 5.03 -36.24 30.66
C SER A 462 4.66 -34.85 31.22
N GLY A 463 3.64 -34.80 32.09
CA GLY A 463 3.27 -33.56 32.80
C GLY A 463 2.62 -32.44 31.97
N GLY A 464 1.95 -32.76 30.85
CA GLY A 464 1.21 -31.78 30.05
C GLY A 464 2.02 -31.04 28.97
N ALA A 465 3.31 -31.35 28.83
CA ALA A 465 4.16 -30.86 27.74
C ALA A 465 4.09 -31.78 26.50
N GLU A 466 4.04 -31.16 25.31
CA GLU A 466 3.99 -31.82 24.00
C GLU A 466 5.34 -31.66 23.28
N VAL A 467 5.97 -32.77 22.90
CA VAL A 467 7.19 -32.75 22.09
C VAL A 467 6.82 -32.54 20.62
N ILE A 468 7.28 -31.44 20.04
CA ILE A 468 7.00 -31.09 18.64
C ILE A 468 7.97 -31.81 17.70
N THR A 469 7.42 -32.32 16.60
CA THR A 469 8.22 -32.78 15.45
C THR A 469 8.50 -31.60 14.54
N TYR A 470 9.78 -31.39 14.24
CA TYR A 470 10.21 -30.25 13.42
C TYR A 470 9.83 -30.44 11.95
N THR A 471 9.53 -29.34 11.28
CA THR A 471 9.35 -29.32 9.82
C THR A 471 10.70 -29.46 9.10
N PRO A 472 10.71 -29.85 7.81
CA PRO A 472 11.95 -29.92 7.03
C PRO A 472 12.76 -28.62 7.05
N THR A 473 12.10 -27.45 6.95
CA THR A 473 12.80 -26.16 7.06
C THR A 473 13.36 -25.88 8.46
N GLN A 474 12.65 -26.26 9.52
CA GLN A 474 13.15 -26.13 10.90
C GLN A 474 14.40 -26.99 11.12
N GLU A 475 14.37 -28.22 10.59
CA GLU A 475 15.49 -29.15 10.56
C GLU A 475 16.68 -28.60 9.76
N PHE A 476 16.42 -28.03 8.59
CA PHE A 476 17.45 -27.40 7.77
C PHE A 476 18.13 -26.24 8.52
N VAL A 477 17.36 -25.27 9.03
CA VAL A 477 17.91 -24.05 9.66
C VAL A 477 18.77 -24.38 10.88
N ARG A 478 18.36 -25.37 11.71
CA ARG A 478 19.12 -25.74 12.91
C ARG A 478 20.46 -26.44 12.62
N HIS A 479 20.61 -27.03 11.44
CA HIS A 479 21.85 -27.68 10.99
C HIS A 479 22.71 -26.76 10.11
N TYR A 480 22.08 -25.87 9.33
CA TYR A 480 22.77 -24.93 8.47
C TYR A 480 23.42 -23.79 9.26
N PHE A 481 22.65 -23.13 10.14
CA PHE A 481 23.14 -21.99 10.90
C PHE A 481 23.69 -22.44 12.26
N THR A 482 24.99 -22.71 12.30
CA THR A 482 25.73 -23.16 13.47
C THR A 482 26.85 -22.15 13.81
N PRO A 483 27.48 -22.24 14.99
CA PRO A 483 28.60 -21.35 15.32
C PRO A 483 29.75 -21.33 14.29
N SER A 484 30.02 -22.46 13.64
CA SER A 484 31.05 -22.62 12.61
C SER A 484 30.65 -22.13 11.22
N ASN A 485 29.41 -21.65 11.04
CA ASN A 485 28.98 -21.11 9.75
C ASN A 485 29.79 -19.83 9.43
N PRO A 486 30.28 -19.61 8.20
CA PRO A 486 31.07 -18.43 7.84
C PRO A 486 30.23 -17.15 7.87
N ARG A 487 28.91 -17.25 7.66
CA ARG A 487 27.98 -16.14 7.77
C ARG A 487 27.83 -15.73 9.23
N LYS A 488 27.96 -14.42 9.50
CA LYS A 488 27.80 -13.89 10.86
C LYS A 488 26.32 -13.71 11.25
N GLY A 489 25.39 -13.85 10.31
CA GLY A 489 23.97 -13.95 10.62
C GLY A 489 23.11 -14.58 9.53
N ILE A 490 21.84 -14.82 9.86
CA ILE A 490 20.80 -15.29 8.95
C ILE A 490 19.48 -14.55 9.21
N LEU A 491 18.77 -14.22 8.14
CA LEU A 491 17.42 -13.68 8.14
C LEU A 491 16.43 -14.80 7.80
N LEU A 492 15.61 -15.17 8.77
CA LEU A 492 14.45 -16.04 8.59
C LEU A 492 13.28 -15.20 8.08
N TRP A 493 13.19 -15.08 6.75
CA TRP A 493 12.04 -14.49 6.08
C TRP A 493 10.93 -15.52 5.95
N HIS A 494 10.26 -15.77 7.05
CA HIS A 494 9.25 -16.82 7.15
C HIS A 494 7.88 -16.21 7.44
N SER A 495 6.87 -16.65 6.70
CA SER A 495 5.45 -16.25 6.87
C SER A 495 4.92 -16.50 8.30
N VAL A 496 3.78 -15.91 8.62
CA VAL A 496 3.20 -16.04 9.97
C VAL A 496 2.72 -17.49 10.19
N GLY A 497 2.90 -18.04 11.39
CA GLY A 497 2.45 -19.41 11.71
C GLY A 497 3.36 -20.56 11.23
N THR A 498 4.48 -20.27 10.55
CA THR A 498 5.47 -21.31 10.15
C THR A 498 6.29 -21.90 11.28
N GLY A 499 6.20 -21.33 12.50
CA GLY A 499 6.98 -21.75 13.66
C GLY A 499 8.38 -21.12 13.74
N LYS A 500 8.55 -19.85 13.35
CA LYS A 500 9.80 -19.08 13.50
C LYS A 500 10.43 -19.20 14.90
N THR A 501 9.61 -19.02 15.95
CA THR A 501 10.05 -19.14 17.35
C THR A 501 10.62 -20.52 17.65
N ALA A 502 9.98 -21.59 17.15
CA ALA A 502 10.47 -22.96 17.26
C ALA A 502 11.80 -23.14 16.51
N SER A 503 11.92 -22.63 15.29
CA SER A 503 13.18 -22.66 14.52
C SER A 503 14.33 -22.02 15.30
N ALA A 504 14.11 -20.84 15.88
CA ALA A 504 15.14 -20.12 16.63
C ALA A 504 15.54 -20.82 17.94
N ILE A 505 14.57 -21.37 18.69
CA ILE A 505 14.86 -22.15 19.91
C ILE A 505 15.63 -23.43 19.55
N ALA A 506 15.22 -24.14 18.50
CA ALA A 506 15.90 -25.35 18.04
C ALA A 506 17.35 -25.05 17.62
N THR A 507 17.57 -24.00 16.82
CA THR A 507 18.92 -23.56 16.42
C THR A 507 19.78 -23.16 17.62
N ALA A 508 19.23 -22.39 18.57
CA ALA A 508 19.97 -21.95 19.75
C ALA A 508 20.42 -23.13 20.64
N THR A 509 19.56 -24.13 20.79
CA THR A 509 19.76 -25.24 21.74
C THR A 509 20.50 -26.43 21.14
N SER A 510 20.50 -26.58 19.80
CA SER A 510 21.17 -27.69 19.10
C SER A 510 22.69 -27.59 19.15
N SER A 511 23.25 -26.39 18.91
CA SER A 511 24.69 -26.18 18.70
C SER A 511 25.28 -25.03 19.51
N PHE A 512 24.64 -23.84 19.48
CA PHE A 512 25.15 -22.65 20.15
C PHE A 512 25.28 -22.82 21.67
N GLU A 513 24.23 -23.31 22.32
CA GLU A 513 24.24 -23.59 23.77
C GLU A 513 25.36 -24.57 24.16
N ARG A 514 25.55 -25.64 23.37
CA ARG A 514 26.58 -26.66 23.63
C ARG A 514 28.00 -26.12 23.47
N GLN A 515 28.19 -25.11 22.63
CA GLN A 515 29.48 -24.45 22.40
C GLN A 515 29.70 -23.22 23.31
N GLY A 516 28.86 -23.06 24.34
CA GLY A 516 29.02 -22.03 25.38
C GLY A 516 28.58 -20.63 24.97
N TYR A 517 27.79 -20.49 23.89
CA TYR A 517 27.26 -19.19 23.50
C TYR A 517 26.22 -18.69 24.51
N THR A 518 26.19 -17.38 24.72
CA THR A 518 25.10 -16.70 25.43
C THR A 518 23.94 -16.49 24.47
N ILE A 519 22.72 -16.83 24.87
CA ILE A 519 21.53 -16.58 24.05
C ILE A 519 20.89 -15.27 24.52
N LEU A 520 20.88 -14.27 23.64
CA LEU A 520 20.16 -13.02 23.85
C LEU A 520 18.95 -12.99 22.92
N TRP A 521 17.75 -12.86 23.49
CA TRP A 521 16.52 -12.79 22.72
C TRP A 521 15.84 -11.45 22.91
N VAL A 522 15.59 -10.76 21.80
CA VAL A 522 14.85 -9.49 21.74
C VAL A 522 13.51 -9.75 21.06
N THR A 523 12.41 -9.38 21.72
CA THR A 523 11.05 -9.45 21.17
C THR A 523 10.17 -8.39 21.82
N ARG A 524 8.90 -8.26 21.43
CA ARG A 524 7.94 -7.38 22.11
C ARG A 524 7.60 -7.89 23.51
N THR A 525 7.30 -6.98 24.41
CA THR A 525 6.86 -7.32 25.78
C THR A 525 5.66 -8.27 25.78
N THR A 526 4.74 -8.10 24.81
CA THR A 526 3.54 -8.92 24.64
C THR A 526 3.83 -10.34 24.15
N LEU A 527 4.95 -10.58 23.47
CA LEU A 527 5.30 -11.87 22.85
C LEU A 527 6.26 -12.72 23.70
N LYS A 528 6.77 -12.19 24.82
CA LYS A 528 7.70 -12.94 25.70
C LYS A 528 7.13 -14.26 26.21
N ASN A 529 5.82 -14.33 26.42
CA ASN A 529 5.16 -15.55 26.91
C ASN A 529 5.16 -16.67 25.87
N ASP A 530 5.09 -16.33 24.57
CA ASP A 530 5.08 -17.31 23.50
C ASP A 530 6.42 -18.04 23.38
N ILE A 531 7.52 -17.38 23.72
CA ILE A 531 8.85 -18.01 23.80
C ILE A 531 8.84 -19.12 24.86
N TRP A 532 8.30 -18.84 26.05
CA TRP A 532 8.24 -19.82 27.14
C TRP A 532 7.30 -20.98 26.83
N LYS A 533 6.17 -20.69 26.17
CA LYS A 533 5.26 -21.72 25.68
C LYS A 533 5.96 -22.68 24.72
N ASN A 534 6.68 -22.16 23.71
CA ASN A 534 7.47 -22.97 22.76
C ASN A 534 8.74 -23.63 23.37
N MET A 535 9.08 -23.29 24.61
CA MET A 535 10.22 -23.87 25.31
C MET A 535 9.82 -25.01 26.24
N PHE A 536 8.67 -24.87 26.92
CA PHE A 536 8.23 -25.77 27.98
C PHE A 536 6.93 -26.52 27.70
N ASP A 537 5.98 -25.94 26.97
CA ASP A 537 4.69 -26.59 26.73
C ASP A 537 4.68 -27.27 25.35
N GLN A 538 5.22 -26.57 24.35
CA GLN A 538 5.41 -27.00 22.97
C GLN A 538 6.91 -27.18 22.73
N VAL A 539 7.49 -28.25 23.28
CA VAL A 539 8.93 -28.35 23.57
C VAL A 539 9.77 -28.38 22.28
N CYS A 540 10.26 -27.21 21.88
CA CYS A 540 11.22 -27.01 20.77
C CYS A 540 12.67 -26.87 21.26
N ASN A 541 12.91 -27.03 22.56
CA ASN A 541 14.25 -27.02 23.14
C ASN A 541 14.85 -28.42 23.03
N GLU A 542 15.95 -28.55 22.27
CA GLU A 542 16.53 -29.87 21.93
C GLU A 542 17.04 -30.64 23.15
N ARG A 543 17.62 -29.92 24.12
CA ARG A 543 18.08 -30.52 25.37
C ARG A 543 16.89 -31.04 26.18
N LEU A 544 15.86 -30.22 26.40
CA LEU A 544 14.68 -30.65 27.16
C LEU A 544 13.96 -31.80 26.47
N ARG A 545 13.84 -31.76 25.15
CA ARG A 545 13.28 -32.85 24.33
C ARG A 545 14.02 -34.15 24.58
N TYR A 546 15.36 -34.15 24.52
CA TYR A 546 16.18 -35.33 24.83
C TYR A 546 15.94 -35.83 26.26
N GLN A 547 15.86 -34.93 27.25
CA GLN A 547 15.62 -35.32 28.65
C GLN A 547 14.22 -35.89 28.89
N ILE A 548 13.20 -35.39 28.19
CA ILE A 548 11.84 -35.93 28.28
C ILE A 548 11.79 -37.33 27.66
N GLN A 549 12.33 -37.47 26.44
CA GLN A 549 12.23 -38.71 25.68
C GLN A 549 13.11 -39.83 26.24
N ASN A 550 14.30 -39.50 26.76
CA ASN A 550 15.30 -40.49 27.15
C ASN A 550 15.58 -40.55 28.66
N GLN A 551 15.18 -39.53 29.44
CA GLN A 551 15.47 -39.46 30.88
C GLN A 551 14.20 -39.32 31.74
N GLY A 552 13.00 -39.37 31.15
CA GLY A 552 11.73 -39.30 31.88
C GLY A 552 11.47 -37.97 32.58
N LEU A 553 12.08 -36.86 32.14
CA LEU A 553 11.87 -35.54 32.74
C LEU A 553 10.39 -35.11 32.65
N VAL A 554 9.84 -34.63 33.76
CA VAL A 554 8.49 -34.03 33.84
C VAL A 554 8.63 -32.52 34.00
N ILE A 555 7.99 -31.75 33.12
CA ILE A 555 8.05 -30.28 33.18
C ILE A 555 7.14 -29.78 34.32
N PRO A 556 7.67 -29.01 35.31
CA PRO A 556 6.87 -28.48 36.41
C PRO A 556 5.83 -27.46 35.94
N GLU A 557 4.66 -27.37 36.59
CA GLU A 557 3.66 -26.33 36.27
C GLU A 557 4.09 -24.92 36.69
N GLN A 558 4.81 -24.79 37.82
CA GLN A 558 5.23 -23.49 38.35
C GLN A 558 6.38 -22.88 37.54
N GLN A 559 6.20 -21.64 37.05
CA GLN A 559 7.18 -20.93 36.22
C GLN A 559 8.57 -20.87 36.86
N ASN A 560 8.69 -20.56 38.15
CA ASN A 560 9.99 -20.47 38.84
C ASN A 560 10.78 -21.79 38.80
N LYS A 561 10.09 -22.94 38.80
CA LYS A 561 10.71 -24.27 38.69
C LYS A 561 11.09 -24.58 37.24
N ARG A 562 10.24 -24.22 36.26
CA ARG A 562 10.57 -24.31 34.81
C ARG A 562 11.86 -23.57 34.48
N MET A 563 12.00 -22.37 35.04
CA MET A 563 13.16 -21.51 34.83
C MET A 563 14.50 -22.08 35.32
N LYS A 564 14.49 -23.06 36.23
CA LYS A 564 15.70 -23.76 36.72
C LYS A 564 16.18 -24.87 35.79
N LEU A 565 15.36 -25.30 34.83
CA LEU A 565 15.72 -26.34 33.86
C LEU A 565 16.60 -25.81 32.72
N LEU A 566 16.67 -24.47 32.56
CA LEU A 566 17.47 -23.85 31.52
C LEU A 566 18.95 -23.79 31.90
N SER A 567 19.81 -23.88 30.91
CA SER A 567 21.25 -23.73 31.08
C SER A 567 21.68 -22.27 31.33
N ASP A 568 22.96 -22.12 31.70
CA ASP A 568 23.61 -20.82 31.85
C ASP A 568 23.64 -19.98 30.56
N ALA A 569 23.38 -20.58 29.41
CA ALA A 569 23.24 -19.88 28.14
C ALA A 569 22.04 -18.91 28.15
N TRP A 570 20.98 -19.22 28.91
CA TRP A 570 19.74 -18.44 29.05
C TRP A 570 19.68 -17.60 30.33
N ARG A 571 20.82 -17.36 30.97
CA ARG A 571 20.91 -16.59 32.22
C ARG A 571 20.42 -15.15 32.07
N ILE A 572 20.52 -14.60 30.86
CA ILE A 572 19.86 -13.35 30.49
C ILE A 572 18.51 -13.72 29.86
N ARG A 573 17.43 -13.32 30.53
CA ARG A 573 16.07 -13.61 30.08
C ARG A 573 15.73 -12.77 28.83
N PRO A 574 14.81 -13.24 27.97
CA PRO A 574 14.28 -12.46 26.85
C PRO A 574 13.87 -11.04 27.25
N MET A 575 14.31 -10.07 26.46
CA MET A 575 14.18 -8.64 26.74
C MET A 575 13.32 -7.93 25.71
N SER A 576 12.76 -6.77 26.07
CA SER A 576 12.06 -5.92 25.11
C SER A 576 13.03 -5.09 24.28
N TYR A 577 12.59 -4.55 23.14
CA TYR A 577 13.37 -3.60 22.32
C TYR A 577 13.89 -2.41 23.13
N LYS A 578 13.06 -1.84 24.03
CA LYS A 578 13.50 -0.79 24.95
C LYS A 578 14.63 -1.24 25.89
N GLN A 579 14.50 -2.43 26.48
CA GLN A 579 15.54 -2.99 27.35
C GLN A 579 16.84 -3.27 26.59
N PHE A 580 16.70 -3.69 25.33
CA PHE A 580 17.80 -3.91 24.41
C PHE A 580 18.50 -2.59 24.02
N SER A 581 17.74 -1.53 23.72
CA SER A 581 18.28 -0.18 23.49
C SER A 581 19.15 0.28 24.67
N ASN A 582 18.64 0.12 25.91
CA ASN A 582 19.40 0.44 27.12
C ASN A 582 20.65 -0.45 27.31
N LEU A 583 20.63 -1.68 26.80
CA LEU A 583 21.79 -2.60 26.84
C LEU A 583 22.89 -2.08 25.94
N VAL A 584 22.52 -1.73 24.72
CA VAL A 584 23.42 -1.16 23.71
C VAL A 584 23.98 0.19 24.19
N ALA A 585 23.16 1.03 24.82
CA ALA A 585 23.57 2.30 25.41
C ALA A 585 24.44 2.17 26.67
N LYS A 586 24.74 0.93 27.13
CA LYS A 586 25.55 0.61 28.33
C LYS A 586 24.91 1.07 29.65
N GLN A 587 23.60 1.29 29.68
CA GLN A 587 22.89 1.93 30.79
C GLN A 587 22.20 0.94 31.74
N ASN A 588 22.35 -0.38 31.56
CA ASN A 588 21.59 -1.37 32.33
C ASN A 588 22.42 -2.50 32.98
N ASP A 589 21.78 -3.22 33.89
CA ASP A 589 22.36 -4.38 34.56
C ASP A 589 22.66 -5.54 33.60
N PHE A 590 21.94 -5.65 32.48
CA PHE A 590 22.19 -6.66 31.46
C PHE A 590 23.55 -6.47 30.79
N TYR A 591 23.92 -5.23 30.47
CA TYR A 591 25.24 -4.87 29.97
C TYR A 591 26.33 -5.25 30.98
N ARG A 592 26.16 -4.91 32.27
CA ARG A 592 27.13 -5.28 33.32
C ARG A 592 27.30 -6.80 33.43
N ARG A 593 26.21 -7.56 33.28
CA ARG A 593 26.26 -9.04 33.28
C ARG A 593 26.98 -9.59 32.07
N LEU A 594 26.77 -9.03 30.88
CA LEU A 594 27.49 -9.39 29.66
C LEU A 594 28.98 -9.08 29.79
N VAL A 595 29.34 -7.89 30.25
CA VAL A 595 30.73 -7.51 30.50
C VAL A 595 31.39 -8.44 31.52
N LYS A 596 30.70 -8.81 32.59
CA LYS A 596 31.22 -9.76 33.58
C LYS A 596 31.46 -11.15 32.98
N LYS A 597 30.67 -11.57 31.99
CA LYS A 597 30.77 -12.90 31.36
C LYS A 597 31.77 -12.94 30.21
N ASN A 598 31.69 -11.96 29.32
CA ASN A 598 32.38 -11.95 28.01
C ASN A 598 33.58 -11.01 27.98
N GLY A 599 33.68 -10.08 28.93
CA GLY A 599 34.70 -9.03 29.01
C GLY A 599 34.19 -7.68 28.50
N GLU A 600 34.90 -6.61 28.88
CA GLU A 600 34.53 -5.23 28.50
C GLU A 600 34.90 -4.89 27.04
N ALA A 601 35.90 -5.58 26.48
CA ALA A 601 36.40 -5.33 25.13
C ALA A 601 35.39 -5.70 24.04
N ASP A 602 34.73 -6.85 24.19
CA ASP A 602 33.58 -7.25 23.36
C ASP A 602 32.51 -7.91 24.26
N PRO A 603 31.53 -7.13 24.75
CA PRO A 603 30.44 -7.67 25.55
C PRO A 603 29.55 -8.68 24.80
N LEU A 604 29.60 -8.70 23.46
CA LEU A 604 28.82 -9.62 22.62
C LEU A 604 29.62 -10.84 22.15
N ARG A 605 30.86 -11.01 22.60
CA ARG A 605 31.66 -12.20 22.30
C ARG A 605 30.89 -13.49 22.66
N LYS A 606 30.94 -14.50 21.78
CA LYS A 606 30.23 -15.78 21.88
C LYS A 606 28.76 -15.58 22.29
N THR A 607 28.05 -14.74 21.53
CA THR A 607 26.64 -14.45 21.78
C THR A 607 25.82 -14.73 20.52
N LEU A 608 24.75 -15.51 20.64
CA LEU A 608 23.71 -15.60 19.62
C LEU A 608 22.64 -14.58 19.97
N LEU A 609 22.50 -13.54 19.14
CA LEU A 609 21.47 -12.52 19.26
C LEU A 609 20.31 -12.84 18.31
N ILE A 610 19.17 -13.20 18.92
CA ILE A 610 17.93 -13.51 18.23
C ILE A 610 17.04 -12.26 18.30
N ILE A 611 16.65 -11.72 17.15
CA ILE A 611 15.76 -10.57 17.05
C ILE A 611 14.48 -10.99 16.35
N ASP A 612 13.41 -11.03 17.12
CA ASP A 612 12.06 -11.34 16.66
C ASP A 612 11.32 -10.07 16.23
N GLU A 613 10.59 -10.12 15.12
CA GLU A 613 10.04 -8.96 14.41
C GLU A 613 11.12 -7.95 13.95
N ALA A 614 12.20 -8.47 13.37
CA ALA A 614 13.38 -7.70 12.97
C ALA A 614 13.09 -6.48 12.08
N HIS A 615 11.98 -6.48 11.33
CA HIS A 615 11.55 -5.33 10.51
C HIS A 615 11.32 -4.05 11.34
N LYS A 616 11.09 -4.17 12.66
CA LYS A 616 10.95 -3.02 13.57
C LYS A 616 12.25 -2.27 13.84
N LEU A 617 13.40 -2.82 13.45
CA LEU A 617 14.69 -2.13 13.57
C LEU A 617 14.79 -0.92 12.63
N TYR A 618 14.15 -0.97 11.45
CA TYR A 618 14.26 0.08 10.43
C TYR A 618 12.90 0.58 9.90
N GLY A 619 11.84 -0.23 9.93
CA GLY A 619 10.54 0.08 9.31
C GLY A 619 9.61 1.03 10.09
N GLY A 620 10.09 1.62 11.18
CA GLY A 620 9.28 2.44 12.09
C GLY A 620 8.16 1.67 12.82
N GLY A 621 7.36 2.38 13.61
CA GLY A 621 6.21 1.81 14.34
C GLY A 621 6.50 1.30 15.76
N LEU A 622 7.68 1.60 16.31
CA LEU A 622 7.92 1.63 17.75
C LEU A 622 7.72 3.07 18.23
N SER A 623 7.18 3.26 19.45
CA SER A 623 7.10 4.59 20.06
C SER A 623 8.51 5.21 20.15
N VAL A 624 8.61 6.55 20.16
CA VAL A 624 9.90 7.28 20.27
C VAL A 624 10.76 6.74 21.41
N ILE A 625 10.12 6.27 22.50
CA ILE A 625 10.75 5.71 23.69
C ILE A 625 11.22 4.25 23.51
N GLU A 626 10.66 3.51 22.55
CA GLU A 626 11.00 2.12 22.24
C GLU A 626 11.94 1.96 21.05
N GLN A 627 12.20 3.03 20.30
CA GLN A 627 13.13 3.00 19.18
C GLN A 627 14.56 2.72 19.67
N PRO A 628 15.22 1.68 19.15
CA PRO A 628 16.61 1.41 19.50
C PRO A 628 17.55 2.45 18.90
N ASP A 629 18.61 2.80 19.63
CA ASP A 629 19.74 3.53 19.05
C ASP A 629 20.45 2.62 18.05
N MET A 630 20.03 2.71 16.78
CA MET A 630 20.52 1.85 15.72
C MET A 630 21.98 2.11 15.38
N ALA A 631 22.47 3.34 15.57
CA ALA A 631 23.87 3.66 15.38
C ALA A 631 24.74 2.94 16.41
N ALA A 632 24.36 3.02 17.70
CA ALA A 632 25.06 2.32 18.76
C ALA A 632 24.95 0.78 18.61
N PHE A 633 23.80 0.28 18.16
CA PHE A 633 23.59 -1.16 17.98
C PHE A 633 24.43 -1.71 16.82
N HIS A 634 24.36 -1.07 15.66
CA HIS A 634 25.18 -1.42 14.50
C HIS A 634 26.67 -1.35 14.88
N GLN A 635 27.09 -0.28 15.55
CA GLN A 635 28.45 -0.15 16.03
C GLN A 635 28.85 -1.31 16.95
N ALA A 636 28.02 -1.71 17.92
CA ALA A 636 28.33 -2.82 18.84
C ALA A 636 28.50 -4.16 18.10
N VAL A 637 27.64 -4.45 17.12
CA VAL A 637 27.71 -5.65 16.28
C VAL A 637 28.98 -5.65 15.44
N MET A 638 29.24 -4.55 14.71
CA MET A 638 30.42 -4.42 13.86
C MET A 638 31.72 -4.52 14.68
N ASN A 639 31.75 -3.92 15.87
CA ASN A 639 32.90 -3.99 16.76
C ASN A 639 33.17 -5.44 17.22
N SER A 640 32.12 -6.22 17.51
CA SER A 640 32.24 -7.64 17.83
C SER A 640 32.81 -8.44 16.65
N TYR A 641 32.32 -8.21 15.42
CA TYR A 641 32.84 -8.86 14.22
C TYR A 641 34.34 -8.61 14.01
N MET A 642 34.80 -7.38 14.26
CA MET A 642 36.20 -7.00 14.08
C MET A 642 37.11 -7.53 15.19
N ILE A 643 36.66 -7.47 16.45
CA ILE A 643 37.47 -7.84 17.62
C ILE A 643 37.51 -9.36 17.80
N SER A 644 36.34 -10.00 17.87
CA SER A 644 36.22 -11.41 18.25
C SER A 644 36.25 -12.37 17.05
N LYS A 645 36.10 -11.87 15.81
CA LYS A 645 36.21 -12.64 14.56
C LYS A 645 35.33 -13.90 14.55
N GLU A 646 35.89 -15.09 14.77
CA GLU A 646 35.13 -16.34 14.82
C GLU A 646 34.27 -16.48 16.08
N ASP A 647 34.74 -15.91 17.19
CA ASP A 647 34.00 -15.83 18.45
C ASP A 647 33.06 -14.61 18.51
N SER A 648 32.86 -13.89 17.40
CA SER A 648 31.99 -12.72 17.38
C SER A 648 30.51 -13.08 17.55
N VAL A 649 29.69 -12.06 17.79
CA VAL A 649 28.24 -12.21 17.83
C VAL A 649 27.74 -12.91 16.57
N LYS A 650 26.71 -13.74 16.70
CA LYS A 650 25.95 -14.30 15.58
C LYS A 650 24.53 -13.76 15.62
N LEU A 651 23.98 -13.34 14.48
CA LEU A 651 22.63 -12.80 14.40
C LEU A 651 21.64 -13.81 13.80
N LEU A 652 20.49 -13.97 14.44
CA LEU A 652 19.34 -14.66 13.86
C LEU A 652 18.16 -13.70 13.86
N LEU A 653 17.88 -13.14 12.69
CA LEU A 653 16.81 -12.15 12.49
C LEU A 653 15.56 -12.88 12.01
N MET A 654 14.40 -12.56 12.56
CA MET A 654 13.13 -13.21 12.18
C MET A 654 12.08 -12.19 11.83
N THR A 655 11.45 -12.33 10.66
CA THR A 655 10.34 -11.46 10.23
C THR A 655 9.54 -12.12 9.11
N ALA A 656 8.24 -11.81 9.01
CA ALA A 656 7.42 -12.17 7.85
C ALA A 656 7.48 -11.10 6.74
N THR A 657 7.76 -9.85 7.12
CA THR A 657 7.73 -8.67 6.25
C THR A 657 9.01 -7.86 6.46
N PRO A 658 10.15 -8.24 5.85
CA PRO A 658 11.41 -7.53 6.05
C PRO A 658 11.43 -6.12 5.46
N ILE A 659 10.52 -5.82 4.52
CA ILE A 659 10.26 -4.49 3.96
C ILE A 659 8.95 -3.99 4.55
N ALA A 660 8.98 -2.91 5.32
CA ALA A 660 7.79 -2.28 5.89
C ALA A 660 7.34 -1.05 5.10
N LYS A 661 8.26 -0.15 4.73
CA LYS A 661 7.95 1.05 3.94
C LYS A 661 8.94 1.29 2.81
N ASP A 662 10.23 1.19 3.11
CA ASP A 662 11.32 1.42 2.16
C ASP A 662 12.02 0.10 1.80
N PRO A 663 12.20 -0.25 0.52
CA PRO A 663 12.95 -1.45 0.13
C PRO A 663 14.40 -1.48 0.67
N MET A 664 15.00 -0.32 1.00
CA MET A 664 16.32 -0.27 1.65
C MET A 664 16.35 -0.89 3.06
N GLU A 665 15.21 -1.07 3.72
CA GLU A 665 15.13 -1.71 5.04
C GLU A 665 15.65 -3.15 5.01
N LEU A 666 15.30 -3.93 3.96
CA LEU A 666 15.82 -5.28 3.79
C LEU A 666 17.35 -5.27 3.64
N ILE A 667 17.88 -4.32 2.87
CA ILE A 667 19.33 -4.18 2.67
C ILE A 667 20.03 -3.88 4.00
N ARG A 668 19.48 -2.97 4.80
CA ARG A 668 20.00 -2.64 6.14
C ARG A 668 19.97 -3.84 7.09
N LEU A 669 18.89 -4.63 7.07
CA LEU A 669 18.80 -5.87 7.85
C LEU A 669 19.87 -6.88 7.46
N LEU A 670 20.12 -7.07 6.16
CA LEU A 670 21.18 -7.95 5.67
C LEU A 670 22.57 -7.43 6.03
N ASN A 671 22.79 -6.12 5.98
CA ASN A 671 24.06 -5.49 6.35
C ASN A 671 24.44 -5.72 7.82
N LEU A 672 23.47 -5.86 8.73
CA LEU A 672 23.75 -6.26 10.12
C LEU A 672 24.42 -7.65 10.21
N CYS A 673 24.09 -8.56 9.30
CA CYS A 673 24.63 -9.92 9.27
C CYS A 673 26.02 -9.99 8.59
N LYS A 674 26.51 -8.88 8.06
CA LYS A 674 27.71 -8.77 7.22
C LYS A 674 28.82 -8.01 7.92
N THR A 675 30.07 -8.36 7.62
CA THR A 675 31.23 -7.58 8.06
C THR A 675 31.26 -6.23 7.34
N PRO A 676 31.90 -5.19 7.90
CA PRO A 676 31.92 -3.85 7.28
C PRO A 676 32.40 -3.82 5.82
N THR A 677 33.29 -4.73 5.44
CA THR A 677 33.85 -4.86 4.07
C THR A 677 32.92 -5.53 3.06
N GLN A 678 31.82 -6.14 3.51
CA GLN A 678 30.91 -6.94 2.70
C GLN A 678 29.50 -6.33 2.60
N GLN A 679 29.29 -5.14 3.16
CA GLN A 679 27.99 -4.48 3.19
C GLN A 679 27.60 -3.96 1.80
N LEU A 680 26.31 -4.05 1.49
CA LEU A 680 25.72 -3.46 0.31
C LEU A 680 25.44 -1.97 0.54
N PRO A 681 25.37 -1.14 -0.51
CA PRO A 681 24.87 0.23 -0.40
C PRO A 681 23.46 0.24 0.18
N ASP A 682 23.22 0.98 1.26
CA ASP A 682 21.91 1.10 1.92
C ASP A 682 21.20 2.44 1.64
N ASP A 683 21.80 3.24 0.75
CA ASP A 683 21.19 4.38 0.06
C ASP A 683 20.66 3.96 -1.32
N PHE A 684 19.44 4.39 -1.64
CA PHE A 684 18.77 4.00 -2.89
C PHE A 684 19.48 4.55 -4.14
N GLN A 685 20.06 5.74 -4.07
CA GLN A 685 20.72 6.35 -5.23
C GLN A 685 22.01 5.59 -5.57
N GLU A 686 22.81 5.27 -4.55
CA GLU A 686 24.03 4.47 -4.73
C GLU A 686 23.69 3.04 -5.19
N PHE A 687 22.72 2.38 -4.54
CA PHE A 687 22.28 1.04 -4.91
C PHE A 687 21.76 1.00 -6.35
N SER A 688 20.90 1.95 -6.72
CA SER A 688 20.28 2.00 -8.05
C SER A 688 21.30 2.19 -9.16
N THR A 689 22.35 2.98 -8.94
CA THR A 689 23.40 3.22 -9.93
C THR A 689 24.19 1.94 -10.23
N LYS A 690 24.35 1.06 -9.25
CA LYS A 690 25.12 -0.19 -9.38
C LYS A 690 24.27 -1.37 -9.86
N HIS A 691 23.00 -1.45 -9.48
CA HIS A 691 22.19 -2.66 -9.65
C HIS A 691 20.94 -2.50 -10.52
N LEU A 692 20.46 -1.27 -10.76
CA LEU A 692 19.13 -1.03 -11.35
C LEU A 692 19.20 -0.26 -12.68
N ASN A 693 18.15 -0.41 -13.48
CA ASN A 693 17.92 0.38 -14.70
C ASN A 693 17.19 1.71 -14.40
N GLU A 694 16.93 2.50 -15.45
CA GLU A 694 16.21 3.77 -15.36
C GLU A 694 14.78 3.64 -14.81
N MET A 695 14.13 2.48 -15.02
CA MET A 695 12.78 2.18 -14.51
C MET A 695 12.76 1.65 -13.06
N GLY A 696 13.93 1.39 -12.46
CA GLY A 696 14.06 0.87 -11.09
C GLY A 696 14.03 -0.66 -11.00
N GLU A 697 14.18 -1.39 -12.09
CA GLU A 697 14.27 -2.86 -12.10
C GLU A 697 15.73 -3.31 -12.12
N PHE A 698 16.02 -4.53 -11.65
CA PHE A 698 17.38 -5.07 -11.69
C PHE A 698 17.88 -5.22 -13.13
N THR A 699 19.10 -4.78 -13.39
CA THR A 699 19.83 -5.21 -14.58
C THR A 699 20.25 -6.67 -14.43
N LYS A 700 20.58 -7.35 -15.53
CA LYS A 700 20.99 -8.76 -15.48
C LYS A 700 22.24 -8.94 -14.60
N GLU A 701 23.26 -8.11 -14.84
CA GLU A 701 24.51 -8.10 -14.07
C GLU A 701 24.26 -7.67 -12.62
N GLY A 702 23.38 -6.68 -12.42
CA GLY A 702 23.01 -6.17 -11.10
C GLY A 702 22.31 -7.23 -10.24
N ARG A 703 21.45 -8.05 -10.86
CA ARG A 703 20.76 -9.19 -10.23
C ARG A 703 21.76 -10.27 -9.81
N ASP A 704 22.65 -10.66 -10.71
CA ASP A 704 23.65 -11.70 -10.43
C ASP A 704 24.63 -11.28 -9.33
N ALA A 705 25.07 -10.01 -9.34
CA ALA A 705 25.89 -9.45 -8.27
C ALA A 705 25.15 -9.47 -6.93
N TYR A 706 23.90 -9.02 -6.92
CA TYR A 706 23.07 -9.00 -5.71
C TYR A 706 22.86 -10.40 -5.14
N LEU A 707 22.51 -11.39 -5.98
CA LEU A 707 22.30 -12.79 -5.57
C LEU A 707 23.56 -13.38 -4.92
N ASN A 708 24.74 -13.09 -5.47
CA ASN A 708 26.02 -13.51 -4.87
C ASN A 708 26.27 -12.81 -3.54
N GLU A 709 25.98 -11.51 -3.45
CA GLU A 709 26.14 -10.72 -2.22
C GLU A 709 25.21 -11.23 -1.10
N ILE A 710 23.98 -11.66 -1.39
CA ILE A 710 23.03 -12.17 -0.38
C ILE A 710 23.10 -13.68 -0.12
N SER A 711 23.94 -14.41 -0.85
CA SER A 711 24.05 -15.88 -0.78
C SER A 711 24.29 -16.39 0.65
N GLY A 712 23.35 -17.20 1.16
CA GLY A 712 23.43 -17.83 2.48
C GLY A 712 22.97 -16.98 3.66
N TYR A 713 22.49 -15.75 3.41
CA TYR A 713 21.99 -14.86 4.47
C TYR A 713 20.47 -14.93 4.66
N ILE A 714 19.71 -15.45 3.69
CA ILE A 714 18.24 -15.49 3.73
C ILE A 714 17.78 -16.94 3.71
N SER A 715 16.89 -17.32 4.62
CA SER A 715 16.05 -18.51 4.54
C SER A 715 14.60 -18.07 4.36
N TYR A 716 13.91 -18.62 3.35
CA TYR A 716 12.57 -18.21 2.97
C TYR A 716 11.57 -19.37 3.05
N LEU A 717 10.49 -19.15 3.81
CA LEU A 717 9.41 -20.12 3.94
C LEU A 717 8.05 -19.42 3.96
N ASN A 718 7.29 -19.63 2.90
CA ASN A 718 5.88 -19.29 2.86
C ASN A 718 5.00 -20.55 2.99
N ARG A 719 4.17 -20.61 4.04
CA ARG A 719 3.16 -21.67 4.21
C ARG A 719 1.73 -21.14 4.16
N GLU A 720 1.54 -19.86 3.85
CA GLU A 720 0.20 -19.24 3.79
C GLU A 720 -0.65 -19.87 2.68
N LYS A 721 -0.03 -20.46 1.65
CA LYS A 721 -0.69 -21.25 0.59
C LYS A 721 -1.07 -22.68 1.00
N ASP A 722 -0.62 -23.18 2.16
CA ASP A 722 -0.88 -24.57 2.60
C ASP A 722 -2.30 -24.70 3.18
N ALA A 723 -3.28 -24.88 2.29
CA ALA A 723 -4.71 -24.99 2.59
C ALA A 723 -5.10 -26.07 3.60
N ARG A 724 -4.20 -27.03 3.83
CA ARG A 724 -4.38 -28.17 4.75
C ARG A 724 -4.31 -27.76 6.22
N GLN A 725 -3.62 -26.66 6.50
CA GLN A 725 -3.38 -26.13 7.84
C GLN A 725 -3.73 -24.65 7.97
N PHE A 726 -3.77 -23.90 6.87
CA PHE A 726 -4.03 -22.46 6.89
C PHE A 726 -5.28 -22.13 6.06
N ALA A 727 -6.04 -21.14 6.54
CA ALA A 727 -7.13 -20.59 5.75
C ALA A 727 -6.61 -19.81 4.55
N GLN A 728 -7.39 -19.82 3.48
CA GLN A 728 -7.03 -19.33 2.17
C GLN A 728 -7.77 -18.02 1.90
N PRO A 729 -7.09 -16.87 1.97
CA PRO A 729 -7.73 -15.58 1.81
C PRO A 729 -8.14 -15.32 0.36
N ILE A 730 -9.42 -14.99 0.15
CA ILE A 730 -10.03 -14.63 -1.14
C ILE A 730 -10.41 -13.15 -1.06
N LEU A 731 -9.81 -12.31 -1.90
CA LEU A 731 -9.96 -10.86 -1.79
C LEU A 731 -11.01 -10.37 -2.75
N GLN A 732 -11.89 -9.51 -2.24
CA GLN A 732 -12.88 -8.82 -3.03
C GLN A 732 -12.79 -7.33 -2.73
N HIS A 733 -12.49 -6.55 -3.76
CA HIS A 733 -12.49 -5.09 -3.69
C HIS A 733 -13.92 -4.58 -3.86
N ILE A 734 -14.44 -3.90 -2.85
CA ILE A 734 -15.78 -3.31 -2.85
C ILE A 734 -15.62 -1.80 -3.13
N GLN A 735 -15.99 -1.41 -4.34
CA GLN A 735 -15.98 -0.02 -4.79
C GLN A 735 -17.32 0.62 -4.46
N THR A 736 -17.32 1.59 -3.54
CA THR A 736 -18.52 2.29 -3.10
C THR A 736 -18.55 3.70 -3.69
N PRO A 737 -19.55 4.06 -4.51
CA PRO A 737 -19.67 5.43 -5.01
C PRO A 737 -19.70 6.43 -3.86
N MET A 738 -18.88 7.49 -3.95
CA MET A 738 -18.87 8.56 -2.94
C MET A 738 -20.18 9.36 -2.85
N VAL A 739 -21.07 9.18 -3.83
CA VAL A 739 -22.37 9.84 -3.95
C VAL A 739 -23.37 8.88 -4.57
N ASP A 740 -24.58 8.91 -4.04
CA ASP A 740 -25.75 8.30 -4.64
C ASP A 740 -26.39 9.22 -5.70
N GLN A 741 -27.43 8.72 -6.37
CA GLN A 741 -28.13 9.47 -7.41
C GLN A 741 -28.84 10.73 -6.87
N ALA A 742 -29.24 10.74 -5.59
CA ALA A 742 -29.94 11.87 -4.98
C ALA A 742 -28.96 13.00 -4.64
N THR A 743 -27.83 12.66 -4.05
CA THR A 743 -26.74 13.60 -3.74
C THR A 743 -26.08 14.12 -5.02
N MET A 744 -26.00 13.33 -6.08
CA MET A 744 -25.56 13.82 -7.40
C MET A 744 -26.44 14.94 -7.96
N LYS A 745 -27.76 14.94 -7.67
CA LYS A 745 -28.64 16.06 -8.03
C LYS A 745 -28.29 17.30 -7.21
N GLN A 746 -28.14 17.16 -5.89
CA GLN A 746 -27.73 18.26 -5.01
C GLN A 746 -26.37 18.86 -5.40
N VAL A 747 -25.40 18.01 -5.77
CA VAL A 747 -24.11 18.46 -6.32
C VAL A 747 -24.33 19.29 -7.60
N GLY A 748 -25.24 18.86 -8.47
CA GLY A 748 -25.67 19.61 -9.65
C GLY A 748 -26.44 20.89 -9.33
N ASP A 749 -27.08 20.98 -8.18
CA ASP A 749 -27.89 22.14 -7.78
C ASP A 749 -27.05 23.22 -7.06
N PHE A 750 -25.93 22.86 -6.42
CA PHE A 750 -25.15 23.76 -5.56
C PHE A 750 -23.67 23.95 -5.97
N ASP A 751 -23.10 23.06 -6.78
CA ASP A 751 -21.69 23.11 -7.20
C ASP A 751 -21.50 23.63 -8.63
N GLN A 752 -21.27 24.93 -8.74
CA GLN A 752 -21.06 25.62 -10.02
C GLN A 752 -19.91 25.02 -10.86
N ARG A 753 -18.89 24.42 -10.22
CA ARG A 753 -17.74 23.84 -10.93
C ARG A 753 -18.07 22.49 -11.52
N ILE A 754 -18.73 21.61 -10.77
CA ILE A 754 -19.09 20.27 -11.25
C ILE A 754 -20.12 20.39 -12.38
N VAL A 755 -21.11 21.27 -12.24
CA VAL A 755 -22.06 21.61 -13.32
C VAL A 755 -21.34 22.13 -14.55
N ARG A 756 -20.35 23.02 -14.35
CA ARG A 756 -19.53 23.54 -15.45
C ARG A 756 -18.72 22.44 -16.12
N GLU A 757 -18.04 21.56 -15.39
CA GLU A 757 -17.24 20.46 -15.94
C GLU A 757 -18.14 19.46 -16.70
N PHE A 758 -19.27 19.06 -16.10
CA PHE A 758 -20.24 18.15 -16.71
C PHE A 758 -20.84 18.70 -18.01
N LEU A 759 -21.29 19.95 -18.03
CA LEU A 759 -21.87 20.57 -19.24
C LEU A 759 -20.81 20.98 -20.27
N SER A 760 -19.52 20.99 -19.89
CA SER A 760 -18.42 21.35 -20.78
C SER A 760 -17.60 20.17 -21.29
N SER A 761 -17.84 18.93 -20.83
CA SER A 761 -17.04 17.74 -21.17
C SER A 761 -16.97 17.47 -22.68
N ASP A 762 -18.09 17.64 -23.37
CA ASP A 762 -18.20 17.27 -24.79
C ASP A 762 -17.88 18.45 -25.73
N ILE A 763 -17.82 19.67 -25.19
CA ILE A 763 -17.59 20.90 -25.98
C ILE A 763 -16.22 20.87 -26.67
N PRO A 764 -15.10 20.44 -26.04
CA PRO A 764 -13.81 20.27 -26.70
C PRO A 764 -13.87 19.32 -27.88
N GLU A 765 -14.52 18.17 -27.72
CA GLU A 765 -14.64 17.17 -28.80
C GLU A 765 -15.46 17.70 -29.97
N LEU A 766 -16.60 18.34 -29.70
CA LEU A 766 -17.42 18.99 -30.73
C LEU A 766 -16.67 20.11 -31.46
N LYS A 767 -15.85 20.89 -30.74
CA LYS A 767 -14.98 21.92 -31.33
C LYS A 767 -13.87 21.31 -32.18
N GLN A 768 -13.33 20.16 -31.79
CA GLN A 768 -12.32 19.45 -32.55
C GLN A 768 -12.90 18.90 -33.86
N ARG A 769 -14.09 18.29 -33.82
CA ARG A 769 -14.83 17.87 -35.04
C ARG A 769 -15.14 19.03 -35.98
N ILE A 770 -15.46 20.22 -35.44
CA ILE A 770 -15.61 21.45 -36.24
C ILE A 770 -14.28 21.84 -36.91
N LEU A 771 -13.16 21.72 -36.20
CA LEU A 771 -11.85 22.05 -36.75
C LEU A 771 -11.42 21.04 -37.81
N GLU A 772 -11.71 19.76 -37.63
CA GLU A 772 -11.49 18.68 -38.61
C GLU A 772 -12.33 18.90 -39.87
N ASN A 773 -13.63 19.17 -39.72
CA ASN A 773 -14.52 19.50 -40.85
C ASN A 773 -14.10 20.80 -41.55
N GLN A 774 -13.52 21.76 -40.83
CA GLN A 774 -12.95 22.96 -41.42
C GLN A 774 -11.65 22.68 -42.18
N GLN A 775 -10.81 21.76 -41.71
CA GLN A 775 -9.61 21.32 -42.43
C GLN A 775 -9.94 20.58 -43.73
N GLN A 776 -11.10 19.91 -43.80
CA GLN A 776 -11.61 19.32 -45.04
C GLN A 776 -12.07 20.37 -46.07
N LEU A 777 -12.33 21.62 -45.65
CA LEU A 777 -12.67 22.74 -46.54
C LEU A 777 -11.41 23.53 -46.88
N VAL A 778 -10.66 23.06 -47.88
CA VAL A 778 -9.53 23.81 -48.46
C VAL A 778 -10.07 24.86 -49.45
N ALA A 779 -9.36 25.98 -49.63
CA ALA A 779 -9.76 27.06 -50.54
C ALA A 779 -10.10 26.54 -51.95
N GLU A 780 -9.28 25.62 -52.48
CA GLU A 780 -9.48 24.95 -53.78
C GLU A 780 -10.81 24.21 -53.93
N LEU A 781 -11.30 23.56 -52.87
CA LEU A 781 -12.58 22.85 -52.86
C LEU A 781 -13.76 23.81 -52.83
N VAL A 782 -13.59 24.93 -52.13
CA VAL A 782 -14.63 25.96 -51.96
C VAL A 782 -14.83 26.76 -53.23
N ASP A 783 -13.74 27.03 -53.95
CA ASP A 783 -13.72 27.85 -55.17
C ASP A 783 -13.75 27.00 -56.46
N ALA A 784 -14.00 25.68 -56.35
CA ALA A 784 -14.00 24.77 -57.48
C ALA A 784 -15.02 25.16 -58.56
N ASP A 785 -14.52 25.39 -59.78
CA ASP A 785 -15.26 25.80 -60.96
C ASP A 785 -14.93 24.90 -62.16
N ALA A 786 -15.46 25.24 -63.34
CA ALA A 786 -15.19 24.46 -64.55
C ALA A 786 -13.71 24.49 -64.97
N ASN A 787 -12.95 25.53 -64.59
CA ASN A 787 -11.53 25.64 -64.89
C ASN A 787 -10.68 24.71 -64.00
N THR A 788 -11.11 24.47 -62.75
CA THR A 788 -10.50 23.50 -61.82
C THR A 788 -10.32 22.11 -62.46
N PHE A 789 -11.27 21.68 -63.30
CA PHE A 789 -11.26 20.36 -63.95
C PHE A 789 -10.90 20.39 -65.44
N LYS A 790 -10.44 21.52 -65.97
CA LYS A 790 -10.17 21.69 -67.41
C LYS A 790 -9.05 20.77 -67.94
N HIS A 791 -8.11 20.39 -67.09
CA HIS A 791 -7.04 19.43 -67.41
C HIS A 791 -7.60 18.05 -67.82
N VAL A 792 -8.71 17.62 -67.25
CA VAL A 792 -9.39 16.35 -67.57
C VAL A 792 -9.85 16.33 -69.04
N MET A 793 -10.31 17.47 -69.55
CA MET A 793 -10.71 17.59 -70.95
C MET A 793 -9.50 17.46 -71.89
N HIS A 794 -8.35 18.01 -71.51
CA HIS A 794 -7.12 17.88 -72.30
C HIS A 794 -6.64 16.43 -72.31
N GLU A 795 -6.64 15.76 -71.16
CA GLU A 795 -6.19 14.37 -71.01
C GLU A 795 -7.06 13.36 -71.78
N VAL A 796 -8.38 13.56 -71.83
CA VAL A 796 -9.30 12.59 -72.45
C VAL A 796 -9.53 12.86 -73.95
N CYS A 797 -9.31 14.10 -74.41
CA CYS A 797 -9.51 14.48 -75.83
C CYS A 797 -8.22 14.62 -76.63
N GLU A 798 -7.06 14.31 -76.04
CA GLU A 798 -5.77 14.32 -76.73
C GLU A 798 -5.75 13.37 -77.93
N GLY A 799 -5.25 13.84 -79.08
CA GLY A 799 -5.12 13.03 -80.31
C GLY A 799 -6.35 12.91 -81.21
N LYS A 800 -7.51 13.50 -80.84
CA LYS A 800 -8.73 13.50 -81.69
C LYS A 800 -8.75 14.72 -82.62
N THR A 801 -9.18 14.56 -83.88
CA THR A 801 -9.24 15.66 -84.87
C THR A 801 -10.62 15.81 -85.53
N GLY A 802 -11.02 17.05 -85.84
CA GLY A 802 -12.25 17.32 -86.60
C GLY A 802 -13.56 17.11 -85.82
N LYS A 803 -14.48 16.26 -86.32
CA LYS A 803 -15.80 16.02 -85.70
C LYS A 803 -15.70 15.30 -84.36
N GLU A 804 -14.73 14.39 -84.21
CA GLU A 804 -14.48 13.61 -82.99
C GLU A 804 -14.03 14.49 -81.82
N GLN A 805 -13.25 15.53 -82.11
CA GLN A 805 -12.81 16.51 -81.12
C GLN A 805 -13.98 17.32 -80.57
N LYS A 806 -14.87 17.81 -81.45
CA LYS A 806 -16.07 18.56 -81.04
C LYS A 806 -17.01 17.72 -80.17
N GLN A 807 -17.12 16.43 -80.45
CA GLN A 807 -17.95 15.51 -79.67
C GLN A 807 -17.30 15.16 -78.33
N CYS A 808 -15.98 14.93 -78.30
CA CYS A 808 -15.22 14.75 -77.06
C CYS A 808 -15.29 15.95 -76.13
N GLU A 809 -15.13 17.16 -76.66
CA GLU A 809 -15.29 18.38 -75.88
C GLU A 809 -16.71 18.53 -75.31
N LYS A 810 -17.75 18.13 -76.06
CA LYS A 810 -19.14 18.21 -75.61
C LYS A 810 -19.40 17.28 -74.42
N ILE A 811 -19.02 16.01 -74.53
CA ILE A 811 -19.15 15.00 -73.46
C ILE A 811 -18.32 15.38 -72.24
N SER A 812 -17.08 15.84 -72.45
CA SER A 812 -16.18 16.28 -71.37
C SER A 812 -16.73 17.52 -70.66
N LYS A 813 -17.23 18.53 -71.38
CA LYS A 813 -17.86 19.72 -70.78
C LYS A 813 -19.11 19.36 -69.96
N GLN A 814 -19.89 18.36 -70.38
CA GLN A 814 -21.06 17.89 -69.64
C GLN A 814 -20.66 17.19 -68.34
N ASN A 815 -19.69 16.28 -68.38
CA ASN A 815 -19.21 15.59 -67.18
C ASN A 815 -18.43 16.53 -66.24
N ILE A 816 -17.71 17.53 -66.75
CA ILE A 816 -17.10 18.60 -65.94
C ILE A 816 -18.17 19.38 -65.15
N LYS A 817 -19.32 19.67 -65.76
CA LYS A 817 -20.43 20.29 -65.04
C LYS A 817 -20.97 19.38 -63.91
N GLU A 818 -21.01 18.07 -64.13
CA GLU A 818 -21.41 17.12 -63.09
C GLU A 818 -20.37 17.02 -61.97
N MET A 819 -19.07 17.00 -62.28
CA MET A 819 -17.98 17.04 -61.30
C MET A 819 -18.03 18.29 -60.42
N VAL A 820 -18.27 19.46 -61.01
CA VAL A 820 -18.46 20.72 -60.28
C VAL A 820 -19.71 20.66 -59.39
N ARG A 821 -20.81 20.06 -59.88
CA ARG A 821 -22.04 19.88 -59.09
C ARG A 821 -21.80 18.99 -57.87
N GLU A 822 -21.16 17.83 -58.06
CA GLU A 822 -20.85 16.87 -56.99
C GLU A 822 -19.87 17.49 -55.97
N THR A 823 -18.89 18.25 -56.43
CA THR A 823 -17.96 19.00 -55.55
C THR A 823 -18.71 20.04 -54.70
N LYS A 824 -19.62 20.82 -55.32
CA LYS A 824 -20.45 21.80 -54.60
C LYS A 824 -21.41 21.16 -53.61
N GLU A 825 -21.93 19.97 -53.92
CA GLU A 825 -22.79 19.19 -53.03
C GLU A 825 -22.02 18.68 -51.81
N TYR A 826 -20.80 18.17 -52.00
CA TYR A 826 -19.90 17.77 -50.93
C TYR A 826 -19.56 18.94 -49.99
N VAL A 827 -19.24 20.11 -50.54
CA VAL A 827 -19.01 21.34 -49.75
C VAL A 827 -20.27 21.77 -48.99
N LYS A 828 -21.45 21.64 -49.58
CA LYS A 828 -22.73 21.96 -48.94
C LYS A 828 -23.03 21.04 -47.76
N ASP A 829 -22.73 19.75 -47.89
CA ASP A 829 -22.91 18.76 -46.82
C ASP A 829 -21.98 19.01 -45.63
N ILE A 830 -20.69 19.31 -45.88
CA ILE A 830 -19.75 19.67 -44.80
C ILE A 830 -20.20 20.96 -44.11
N ARG A 831 -20.68 21.97 -44.87
CA ARG A 831 -21.24 23.21 -44.30
C ARG A 831 -22.49 22.95 -43.45
N ARG A 832 -23.35 22.00 -43.84
CA ARG A 832 -24.52 21.57 -43.05
C ARG A 832 -24.09 20.93 -41.74
N GLN A 833 -23.18 19.96 -41.77
CA GLN A 833 -22.64 19.30 -40.57
C GLN A 833 -21.99 20.31 -39.62
N MET A 834 -21.23 21.27 -40.16
CA MET A 834 -20.63 22.36 -39.38
C MET A 834 -21.69 23.26 -38.72
N LYS A 835 -22.82 23.51 -39.38
CA LYS A 835 -23.93 24.27 -38.82
C LYS A 835 -24.59 23.50 -37.67
N GLU A 836 -24.88 22.22 -37.86
CA GLU A 836 -25.46 21.35 -36.82
C GLU A 836 -24.56 21.26 -35.57
N LEU A 837 -23.24 21.10 -35.75
CA LEU A 837 -22.28 21.10 -34.65
C LEU A 837 -22.23 22.46 -33.92
N ARG A 838 -22.33 23.58 -34.64
CA ARG A 838 -22.37 24.92 -34.03
C ARG A 838 -23.66 25.16 -33.26
N ASP A 839 -24.80 24.73 -33.77
CA ASP A 839 -26.09 24.85 -33.11
C ASP A 839 -26.13 23.98 -31.84
N ALA A 840 -25.56 22.77 -31.88
CA ALA A 840 -25.38 21.92 -30.70
C ALA A 840 -24.51 22.59 -29.62
N ILE A 841 -23.40 23.23 -30.00
CA ILE A 841 -22.55 24.00 -29.05
C ILE A 841 -23.31 25.20 -28.48
N LYS A 842 -24.09 25.91 -29.30
CA LYS A 842 -24.88 27.06 -28.86
C LYS A 842 -25.93 26.65 -27.84
N ASN A 843 -26.65 25.56 -28.09
CA ASN A 843 -27.64 25.01 -27.17
C ASN A 843 -27.00 24.53 -25.86
N LYS A 844 -25.86 23.82 -25.91
CA LYS A 844 -25.13 23.41 -24.70
C LYS A 844 -24.62 24.61 -23.88
N ASN A 845 -24.14 25.66 -24.54
CA ASN A 845 -23.72 26.89 -23.84
C ASN A 845 -24.90 27.66 -23.23
N LEU A 846 -26.08 27.61 -23.85
CA LEU A 846 -27.31 28.19 -23.31
C LEU A 846 -27.75 27.43 -22.04
N LEU A 847 -27.87 26.09 -22.14
CA LEU A 847 -28.16 25.22 -21.00
C LEU A 847 -27.16 25.41 -19.85
N LYS A 848 -25.87 25.59 -20.18
CA LYS A 848 -24.84 25.90 -19.19
C LYS A 848 -25.05 27.23 -18.48
N ARG A 849 -25.48 28.27 -19.18
CA ARG A 849 -25.77 29.58 -18.56
C ARG A 849 -27.00 29.50 -17.67
N GLU A 850 -28.05 28.85 -18.17
CA GLU A 850 -29.29 28.63 -17.42
C GLU A 850 -28.98 27.83 -16.14
N ALA A 851 -28.31 26.68 -16.25
CA ALA A 851 -27.94 25.87 -15.10
C ALA A 851 -27.04 26.61 -14.09
N LEU A 852 -26.07 27.42 -14.54
CA LEU A 852 -25.21 28.19 -13.63
C LEU A 852 -25.97 29.32 -12.91
N ALA A 853 -26.93 29.96 -13.57
CA ALA A 853 -27.81 30.95 -12.94
C ALA A 853 -28.69 30.28 -11.87
N THR A 854 -29.28 29.12 -12.19
CA THR A 854 -30.09 28.34 -11.25
C THR A 854 -29.29 27.91 -10.02
N VAL A 855 -28.01 27.55 -10.16
CA VAL A 855 -27.15 27.22 -9.00
C VAL A 855 -26.93 28.43 -8.07
N SER A 856 -26.77 29.62 -8.64
CA SER A 856 -26.61 30.86 -7.85
C SER A 856 -27.90 31.23 -7.12
N GLU A 857 -29.06 31.01 -7.74
CA GLU A 857 -30.39 31.21 -7.15
C GLU A 857 -30.72 30.15 -6.10
N ASN A 858 -30.34 28.89 -6.31
CA ASN A 858 -30.59 27.79 -5.37
C ASN A 858 -29.86 27.98 -4.04
N ARG A 859 -28.64 28.55 -4.06
CA ARG A 859 -27.87 28.87 -2.85
C ARG A 859 -28.60 29.84 -1.93
N THR A 860 -29.35 30.80 -2.49
CA THR A 860 -30.07 31.81 -1.72
C THR A 860 -31.53 31.42 -1.44
N ALA A 861 -32.14 30.59 -2.29
CA ALA A 861 -33.53 30.17 -2.15
C ALA A 861 -33.74 28.98 -1.18
N SER A 862 -32.69 28.21 -0.86
CA SER A 862 -32.82 26.97 -0.08
C SER A 862 -31.63 26.69 0.85
N GLU A 863 -31.44 27.56 1.85
CA GLU A 863 -30.37 27.48 2.86
C GLU A 863 -30.21 26.08 3.49
N ALA A 864 -31.31 25.43 3.89
CA ALA A 864 -31.26 24.11 4.55
C ALA A 864 -30.68 22.97 3.67
N ASN A 865 -30.98 22.99 2.36
CA ASN A 865 -30.43 21.99 1.43
C ASN A 865 -28.95 22.27 1.13
N TYR A 866 -28.53 23.54 1.16
CA TYR A 866 -27.14 23.93 0.98
C TYR A 866 -26.28 23.52 2.18
N GLU A 867 -26.78 23.67 3.41
CA GLU A 867 -26.11 23.15 4.62
C GLU A 867 -25.97 21.62 4.58
N THR A 868 -27.02 20.91 4.16
CA THR A 868 -26.95 19.46 3.94
C THR A 868 -25.87 19.09 2.91
N TYR A 869 -25.71 19.90 1.85
CA TYR A 869 -24.64 19.72 0.87
C TYR A 869 -23.24 19.99 1.45
N LYS A 870 -23.06 21.02 2.29
CA LYS A 870 -21.77 21.29 2.97
C LYS A 870 -21.33 20.14 3.86
N GLU A 871 -22.29 19.43 4.42
CA GLU A 871 -22.07 18.25 5.25
C GLU A 871 -21.74 16.97 4.45
N SER A 872 -22.03 16.97 3.15
CA SER A 872 -21.76 15.82 2.28
C SER A 872 -20.28 15.45 2.19
N MET A 873 -20.02 14.18 1.89
CA MET A 873 -18.66 13.68 1.70
C MET A 873 -17.93 14.37 0.53
N VAL A 874 -18.62 14.67 -0.57
CA VAL A 874 -18.02 15.35 -1.74
C VAL A 874 -17.53 16.74 -1.36
N TYR A 875 -18.38 17.52 -0.68
CA TYR A 875 -18.03 18.88 -0.30
C TYR A 875 -16.82 18.86 0.64
N ASN A 876 -16.82 17.99 1.65
CA ASN A 876 -15.72 17.91 2.62
C ASN A 876 -14.41 17.50 1.96
N LEU A 877 -14.41 16.46 1.10
CA LEU A 877 -13.19 16.06 0.38
C LEU A 877 -12.71 17.15 -0.57
N LYS A 878 -13.61 17.79 -1.33
CA LYS A 878 -13.25 18.80 -2.34
C LYS A 878 -12.82 20.13 -1.75
N ASN A 879 -13.44 20.56 -0.66
CA ASN A 879 -13.27 21.90 -0.11
C ASN A 879 -12.39 21.91 1.12
N LYS A 880 -12.62 21.00 2.08
CA LYS A 880 -11.83 20.96 3.33
C LYS A 880 -10.47 20.29 3.14
N CYS A 881 -10.36 19.26 2.29
CA CYS A 881 -9.07 18.57 2.07
C CYS A 881 -8.22 19.16 0.93
N ALA A 882 -8.74 20.13 0.17
CA ALA A 882 -8.02 20.72 -0.96
C ALA A 882 -6.99 21.77 -0.50
N ILE A 883 -5.76 21.66 -0.99
CA ILE A 883 -4.72 22.68 -0.78
C ILE A 883 -4.80 23.70 -1.91
N ARG A 884 -5.11 24.95 -1.54
CA ARG A 884 -5.38 26.07 -2.46
C ARG A 884 -4.39 27.21 -2.25
N VAL A 885 -3.92 27.80 -3.35
CA VAL A 885 -3.01 28.95 -3.33
C VAL A 885 -3.73 30.15 -3.97
N GLU A 886 -4.18 31.06 -3.12
CA GLU A 886 -4.89 32.28 -3.52
C GLU A 886 -3.95 33.42 -3.91
N LYS A 887 -2.76 33.51 -3.29
CA LYS A 887 -1.78 34.60 -3.48
C LYS A 887 -0.36 34.07 -3.65
N GLU A 888 0.46 34.75 -4.46
CA GLU A 888 1.86 34.39 -4.73
C GLU A 888 2.76 34.54 -3.48
N SER A 889 2.37 35.39 -2.51
CA SER A 889 3.03 35.56 -1.21
C SER A 889 2.94 34.30 -0.34
N ASP A 890 1.81 33.60 -0.40
CA ASP A 890 1.49 32.48 0.49
C ASP A 890 1.99 31.14 -0.07
N PHE A 891 2.36 31.14 -1.36
CA PHE A 891 2.92 29.99 -2.05
C PHE A 891 4.15 29.43 -1.34
N LYS A 892 5.01 30.27 -0.73
CA LYS A 892 6.23 29.79 -0.05
C LYS A 892 5.95 29.06 1.26
N LYS A 893 4.92 29.51 2.00
CA LYS A 893 4.47 28.89 3.26
C LYS A 893 3.72 27.59 2.96
N LYS A 894 2.70 27.65 2.09
CA LYS A 894 1.87 26.48 1.71
C LYS A 894 2.60 25.45 0.83
N ALA A 895 3.58 25.85 0.02
CA ALA A 895 4.41 24.88 -0.69
C ALA A 895 5.37 24.13 0.25
N GLY A 896 5.64 24.64 1.46
CA GLY A 896 6.37 23.90 2.49
C GLY A 896 5.64 22.65 2.97
N GLU A 897 4.30 22.69 2.94
CA GLU A 897 3.40 21.57 3.27
C GLU A 897 3.25 20.59 2.09
N TYR A 898 3.77 20.92 0.91
CA TYR A 898 3.73 20.03 -0.25
C TYR A 898 4.59 18.77 0.02
N PRO A 899 4.05 17.55 -0.12
CA PRO A 899 4.72 16.32 0.32
C PRO A 899 6.16 16.13 -0.17
N GLN A 900 6.47 16.49 -1.42
CA GLN A 900 7.85 16.41 -1.93
C GLN A 900 8.79 17.43 -1.30
N ILE A 901 8.32 18.65 -1.02
CA ILE A 901 9.16 19.69 -0.40
C ILE A 901 9.39 19.35 1.06
N ARG A 902 8.38 18.82 1.75
CA ARG A 902 8.50 18.23 3.08
C ARG A 902 9.51 17.09 3.09
N SER A 903 9.42 16.15 2.15
CA SER A 903 10.37 15.05 2.01
C SER A 903 11.81 15.53 1.79
N TYR A 904 12.05 16.52 0.93
CA TYR A 904 13.39 17.10 0.78
C TYR A 904 13.89 17.78 2.07
N ASN A 905 13.01 18.42 2.83
CA ASN A 905 13.39 19.03 4.11
C ASN A 905 13.73 17.96 5.16
N GLU A 906 12.97 16.86 5.22
CA GLU A 906 13.25 15.70 6.07
C GLU A 906 14.56 15.01 5.66
N GLU A 907 14.83 14.86 4.36
CA GLU A 907 16.06 14.28 3.84
C GLU A 907 17.29 15.14 4.18
N ILE A 908 17.18 16.47 4.05
CA ILE A 908 18.22 17.41 4.47
C ILE A 908 18.46 17.31 5.98
N ALA A 909 17.41 17.23 6.79
CA ALA A 909 17.53 17.05 8.24
C ALA A 909 18.25 15.73 8.58
N ASN A 910 17.95 14.65 7.85
CA ASN A 910 18.63 13.35 8.01
C ASN A 910 20.11 13.43 7.62
N TYR A 911 20.48 14.08 6.52
CA TYR A 911 21.89 14.30 6.16
C TYR A 911 22.64 15.12 7.24
N GLU A 912 22.00 16.14 7.80
CA GLU A 912 22.56 16.93 8.90
C GLU A 912 22.74 16.11 10.18
N GLU A 913 21.82 15.18 10.45
CA GLU A 913 21.92 14.22 11.55
C GLU A 913 23.03 13.18 11.32
N GLN A 914 23.21 12.68 10.10
CA GLN A 914 24.30 11.77 9.74
C GLN A 914 25.67 12.40 9.99
N ILE A 915 25.87 13.68 9.61
CA ILE A 915 27.10 14.41 9.92
C ILE A 915 27.32 14.46 11.44
N LYS A 916 26.29 14.81 12.22
CA LYS A 916 26.37 14.82 13.68
C LYS A 916 26.75 13.44 14.25
N SER A 917 26.17 12.38 13.69
CA SER A 917 26.42 10.99 14.09
C SER A 917 27.87 10.56 13.83
N LEU A 918 28.46 10.89 12.67
CA LEU A 918 29.86 10.60 12.35
C LEU A 918 30.83 11.21 13.38
N TYR A 919 30.61 12.48 13.74
CA TYR A 919 31.41 13.17 14.75
C TYR A 919 31.18 12.63 16.17
N ALA A 920 29.94 12.25 16.49
CA ALA A 920 29.61 11.57 17.74
C ALA A 920 30.30 10.20 17.85
N GLY A 921 30.34 9.43 16.75
CA GLY A 921 31.04 8.16 16.64
C GLY A 921 32.54 8.29 16.89
N LEU A 922 33.21 9.27 16.26
CA LEU A 922 34.63 9.56 16.53
C LEU A 922 34.85 9.93 18.01
N LYS A 923 33.98 10.77 18.59
CA LYS A 923 34.06 11.16 20.00
C LYS A 923 33.94 9.95 20.91
N SER A 924 33.01 9.04 20.63
CA SER A 924 32.80 7.79 21.35
C SER A 924 34.02 6.87 21.27
N THR A 925 34.57 6.65 20.07
CA THR A 925 35.78 5.86 19.86
C THR A 925 36.97 6.44 20.65
N MET A 926 37.14 7.76 20.64
CA MET A 926 38.19 8.41 21.44
C MET A 926 37.97 8.27 22.95
N MET A 927 36.72 8.28 23.42
CA MET A 927 36.38 8.00 24.82
C MET A 927 36.72 6.55 25.21
N ALA A 928 36.47 5.58 24.32
CA ALA A 928 36.82 4.18 24.55
C ALA A 928 38.34 3.96 24.69
N TYR A 929 39.14 4.56 23.80
CA TYR A 929 40.61 4.55 23.93
C TYR A 929 41.08 5.18 25.24
N LYS A 930 40.49 6.34 25.63
CA LYS A 930 40.80 7.00 26.92
C LYS A 930 40.45 6.10 28.11
N ALA A 931 39.31 5.42 28.08
CA ALA A 931 38.89 4.50 29.14
C ALA A 931 39.83 3.29 29.25
N ASN A 932 40.24 2.70 28.14
CA ASN A 932 41.20 1.58 28.12
C ASN A 932 42.58 2.02 28.67
N ILE A 933 43.07 3.19 28.27
CA ILE A 933 44.31 3.75 28.82
C ILE A 933 44.19 3.98 30.33
N ALA A 934 43.07 4.53 30.81
CA ALA A 934 42.85 4.72 32.24
C ALA A 934 42.80 3.38 33.01
N ARG A 935 42.23 2.33 32.41
CA ARG A 935 42.22 0.96 32.96
C ARG A 935 43.64 0.40 33.08
N LEU A 936 44.42 0.47 32.01
CA LEU A 936 45.81 0.00 32.01
C LEU A 936 46.66 0.79 33.02
N GLN A 937 46.44 2.10 33.15
CA GLN A 937 47.09 2.93 34.18
C GLN A 937 46.74 2.51 35.61
N LYS A 938 45.50 2.07 35.87
CA LYS A 938 45.11 1.51 37.18
C LYS A 938 45.84 0.20 37.49
N ILE A 939 46.04 -0.67 36.49
CA ILE A 939 46.80 -1.92 36.63
C ILE A 939 48.27 -1.65 36.96
N VAL A 940 48.87 -0.61 36.37
CA VAL A 940 50.25 -0.18 36.70
C VAL A 940 50.36 0.36 38.14
N LYS A 941 49.30 0.99 38.65
CA LYS A 941 49.24 1.56 40.01
C LYS A 941 48.85 0.53 41.09
N SER A 942 48.45 -0.68 40.72
CA SER A 942 48.11 -1.74 41.67
C SER A 942 49.35 -2.25 42.42
N GLN A 943 49.16 -2.59 43.70
CA GLN A 943 50.21 -3.13 44.57
C GLN A 943 50.51 -4.62 44.26
N HIS A 944 49.62 -5.33 43.57
CA HIS A 944 49.73 -6.77 43.28
C HIS A 944 50.37 -7.12 41.93
N THR A 945 51.02 -6.16 41.26
CA THR A 945 51.60 -6.34 39.90
C THR A 945 53.12 -6.33 39.97
N THR A 946 53.77 -7.34 39.37
CA THR A 946 55.23 -7.51 39.34
C THR A 946 55.93 -6.43 38.48
N PRO A 947 57.25 -6.19 38.67
CA PRO A 947 58.00 -5.23 37.84
C PRO A 947 57.97 -5.54 36.34
N LEU A 948 58.01 -6.83 35.98
CA LEU A 948 57.94 -7.30 34.59
C LEU A 948 56.56 -7.02 33.97
N GLU A 949 55.48 -7.34 34.68
CA GLU A 949 54.10 -7.04 34.24
C GLU A 949 53.86 -5.53 34.11
N LYS A 950 54.41 -4.72 35.03
CA LYS A 950 54.36 -3.26 34.94
C LYS A 950 55.06 -2.74 33.67
N SER A 951 56.17 -3.38 33.25
CA SER A 951 56.88 -3.04 32.01
C SER A 951 56.04 -3.38 30.77
N VAL A 952 55.47 -4.59 30.71
CA VAL A 952 54.61 -5.06 29.61
C VAL A 952 53.33 -4.22 29.49
N VAL A 953 52.72 -3.81 30.60
CA VAL A 953 51.53 -2.96 30.59
C VAL A 953 51.87 -1.53 30.14
N ARG A 954 53.04 -0.98 30.49
CA ARG A 954 53.51 0.32 29.97
C ARG A 954 53.75 0.28 28.46
N MET A 955 54.30 -0.82 27.95
CA MET A 955 54.47 -1.05 26.51
C MET A 955 53.12 -1.04 25.80
N ASN A 956 52.14 -1.81 26.30
CA ASN A 956 50.76 -1.79 25.81
C ASN A 956 50.11 -0.41 25.85
N ILE A 957 50.31 0.39 26.91
CA ILE A 957 49.81 1.77 26.97
C ILE A 957 50.40 2.62 25.84
N ARG A 958 51.68 2.43 25.52
CA ARG A 958 52.37 3.14 24.44
C ARG A 958 51.78 2.75 23.07
N ASP A 959 51.60 1.46 22.84
CA ASP A 959 51.06 0.93 21.59
C ASP A 959 49.60 1.36 21.38
N VAL A 960 48.77 1.29 22.43
CA VAL A 960 47.38 1.77 22.40
C VAL A 960 47.31 3.29 22.14
N ARG A 961 48.26 4.09 22.63
CA ARG A 961 48.33 5.53 22.34
C ARG A 961 48.74 5.83 20.90
N LEU A 962 49.70 5.07 20.37
CA LEU A 962 50.11 5.18 18.96
C LEU A 962 48.93 4.82 18.05
N GLU A 963 48.23 3.73 18.37
CA GLU A 963 47.05 3.29 17.62
C GLU A 963 45.89 4.28 17.73
N GLN A 964 45.61 4.82 18.92
CA GLN A 964 44.62 5.88 19.11
C GLN A 964 44.89 7.09 18.20
N ASN A 965 46.15 7.51 18.10
CA ASN A 965 46.53 8.65 17.26
C ASN A 965 46.44 8.33 15.77
N ARG A 966 46.80 7.10 15.36
CA ARG A 966 46.66 6.62 13.98
C ARG A 966 45.19 6.58 13.57
N VAL A 967 44.36 5.87 14.33
CA VAL A 967 42.91 5.75 14.11
C VAL A 967 42.25 7.13 14.11
N LYS A 968 42.59 8.01 15.07
CA LYS A 968 42.05 9.38 15.08
C LYS A 968 42.32 10.12 13.77
N ARG A 969 43.56 10.05 13.24
CA ARG A 969 43.94 10.74 12.00
C ARG A 969 43.24 10.13 10.78
N GLU A 970 43.22 8.82 10.66
CA GLU A 970 42.57 8.10 9.56
C GLU A 970 41.05 8.32 9.56
N THR A 971 40.39 8.15 10.71
CA THR A 971 38.95 8.39 10.84
C THR A 971 38.61 9.87 10.61
N GLN A 972 39.42 10.83 11.08
CA GLN A 972 39.20 12.25 10.77
C GLN A 972 39.35 12.55 9.28
N LYS A 973 40.29 11.89 8.59
CA LYS A 973 40.45 12.01 7.13
C LYS A 973 39.24 11.46 6.40
N ASN A 974 38.75 10.28 6.80
CA ASN A 974 37.57 9.66 6.22
C ASN A 974 36.31 10.49 6.48
N ILE A 975 36.09 10.96 7.73
CA ILE A 975 34.97 11.85 8.07
C ILE A 975 35.00 13.12 7.21
N ARG A 976 36.17 13.71 6.95
CA ARG A 976 36.26 14.89 6.06
C ARG A 976 35.89 14.58 4.61
N VAL A 977 36.15 13.37 4.13
CA VAL A 977 35.75 12.94 2.78
C VAL A 977 34.24 12.71 2.75
N GLU A 978 33.71 11.97 3.73
CA GLU A 978 32.27 11.72 3.86
C GLU A 978 31.48 13.00 4.06
N GLU A 979 31.93 13.91 4.92
CA GLU A 979 31.30 15.20 5.14
C GLU A 979 31.25 16.02 3.84
N LYS A 980 32.31 16.00 3.02
CA LYS A 980 32.29 16.65 1.70
C LYS A 980 31.26 16.02 0.77
N ASN A 981 31.13 14.69 0.77
CA ASN A 981 30.13 13.98 -0.01
C ASN A 981 28.71 14.30 0.47
N ILE A 982 28.45 14.24 1.76
CA ILE A 982 27.14 14.56 2.35
C ILE A 982 26.80 16.04 2.13
N GLN A 983 27.76 16.96 2.27
CA GLN A 983 27.53 18.39 1.97
C GLN A 983 27.23 18.62 0.48
N LYS A 984 27.84 17.83 -0.42
CA LYS A 984 27.48 17.84 -1.84
C LYS A 984 26.05 17.34 -2.04
N ASN A 985 25.65 16.24 -1.40
CA ASN A 985 24.28 15.73 -1.44
C ASN A 985 23.27 16.76 -0.91
N ILE A 986 23.54 17.40 0.24
CA ILE A 986 22.71 18.50 0.78
C ILE A 986 22.56 19.61 -0.26
N LYS A 987 23.65 19.99 -0.94
CA LYS A 987 23.62 21.03 -1.98
C LYS A 987 22.78 20.60 -3.18
N ASP A 988 22.92 19.34 -3.62
CA ASP A 988 22.17 18.78 -4.74
C ASP A 988 20.68 18.61 -4.39
N THR A 989 20.34 18.14 -3.19
CA THR A 989 18.96 18.04 -2.67
C THR A 989 18.33 19.43 -2.52
N ARG A 990 19.06 20.44 -2.03
CA ARG A 990 18.60 21.84 -2.01
C ARG A 990 18.34 22.37 -3.41
N LYS A 991 19.22 22.07 -4.36
CA LYS A 991 19.05 22.45 -5.77
C LYS A 991 17.82 21.77 -6.38
N ASN A 992 17.61 20.48 -6.12
CA ASN A 992 16.45 19.72 -6.57
C ASN A 992 15.17 20.27 -5.95
N ARG A 993 15.14 20.53 -4.64
CA ARG A 993 14.02 21.20 -3.96
C ARG A 993 13.70 22.55 -4.59
N ASP A 994 14.71 23.38 -4.88
CA ASP A 994 14.52 24.69 -5.49
C ASP A 994 14.08 24.58 -6.97
N VAL A 995 14.53 23.56 -7.70
CA VAL A 995 14.05 23.22 -9.04
C VAL A 995 12.59 22.78 -8.97
N THR A 996 12.22 21.89 -8.06
CA THR A 996 10.84 21.44 -7.81
C THR A 996 9.96 22.61 -7.40
N TYR A 997 10.45 23.51 -6.55
CA TYR A 997 9.75 24.75 -6.18
C TYR A 997 9.53 25.65 -7.40
N LYS A 998 10.55 25.82 -8.26
CA LYS A 998 10.43 26.58 -9.52
C LYS A 998 9.52 25.90 -10.53
N GLN A 999 9.54 24.57 -10.61
CA GLN A 999 8.67 23.78 -11.48
C GLN A 999 7.22 23.87 -10.99
N LEU A 1000 6.96 23.67 -9.70
CA LEU A 1000 5.65 23.84 -9.07
C LEU A 1000 5.13 25.26 -9.32
N LYS A 1001 5.96 26.28 -9.07
CA LYS A 1001 5.63 27.68 -9.37
C LYS A 1001 5.34 27.89 -10.86
N LYS A 1002 6.13 27.28 -11.76
CA LYS A 1002 5.94 27.37 -13.22
C LYS A 1002 4.71 26.60 -13.68
N THR A 1003 4.37 25.48 -13.07
CA THR A 1003 3.18 24.65 -13.35
C THR A 1003 1.94 25.38 -12.88
N VAL A 1004 1.95 25.94 -11.67
CA VAL A 1004 0.88 26.82 -11.17
C VAL A 1004 0.74 28.04 -12.07
N LYS A 1005 1.84 28.72 -12.41
CA LYS A 1005 1.82 29.87 -13.33
C LYS A 1005 1.37 29.50 -14.75
N LYS A 1006 1.75 28.31 -15.25
CA LYS A 1006 1.31 27.78 -16.55
C LYS A 1006 -0.16 27.39 -16.50
N ALA A 1007 -0.65 26.77 -15.44
CA ALA A 1007 -2.07 26.46 -15.27
C ALA A 1007 -2.89 27.75 -15.23
N LEU A 1008 -2.47 28.74 -14.43
CA LEU A 1008 -3.08 30.08 -14.39
C LEU A 1008 -3.03 30.80 -15.75
N ALA A 1009 -1.89 30.71 -16.46
CA ALA A 1009 -1.71 31.33 -17.78
C ALA A 1009 -2.43 30.58 -18.91
N GLN A 1010 -2.56 29.25 -18.80
CA GLN A 1010 -3.29 28.39 -19.72
C GLN A 1010 -4.79 28.59 -19.52
N HIS A 1011 -5.26 28.81 -18.30
CA HIS A 1011 -6.62 29.29 -18.04
C HIS A 1011 -6.89 30.65 -18.67
N LYS A 1012 -5.99 31.61 -18.45
CA LYS A 1012 -6.10 32.92 -19.11
C LYS A 1012 -6.05 32.77 -20.63
N LYS A 1013 -5.18 31.93 -21.18
CA LYS A 1013 -5.08 31.66 -22.62
C LYS A 1013 -6.30 30.93 -23.15
N GLU A 1014 -6.84 29.92 -22.49
CA GLU A 1014 -8.05 29.20 -22.90
C GLU A 1014 -9.25 30.14 -22.88
N ALA A 1015 -9.41 30.96 -21.83
CA ALA A 1015 -10.41 32.02 -21.79
C ALA A 1015 -10.22 33.03 -22.95
N THR A 1016 -8.98 33.47 -23.20
CA THR A 1016 -8.65 34.43 -24.28
C THR A 1016 -8.74 33.81 -25.66
N VAL A 1017 -8.46 32.51 -25.83
CA VAL A 1017 -8.55 31.74 -27.07
C VAL A 1017 -10.00 31.43 -27.39
N ILE A 1018 -10.84 31.15 -26.39
CA ILE A 1018 -12.29 31.06 -26.55
C ILE A 1018 -12.84 32.42 -27.01
N GLN A 1019 -12.43 33.53 -26.38
CA GLN A 1019 -12.81 34.88 -26.78
C GLN A 1019 -12.26 35.28 -28.17
N LYS A 1020 -11.01 34.92 -28.49
CA LYS A 1020 -10.38 35.18 -29.79
C LYS A 1020 -10.93 34.27 -30.88
N ALA A 1021 -11.34 33.04 -30.56
CA ALA A 1021 -12.00 32.11 -31.48
C ALA A 1021 -13.42 32.60 -31.77
N GLU A 1022 -14.19 33.09 -30.80
CA GLU A 1022 -15.48 33.76 -31.04
C GLU A 1022 -15.32 35.02 -31.89
N ARG A 1023 -14.26 35.83 -31.64
CA ARG A 1023 -13.95 37.02 -32.44
C ARG A 1023 -13.40 36.70 -33.82
N LYS A 1024 -12.57 35.66 -33.98
CA LYS A 1024 -12.08 35.18 -35.28
C LYS A 1024 -13.22 34.56 -36.08
N LEU A 1025 -14.08 33.76 -35.46
CA LEU A 1025 -15.29 33.19 -36.08
C LEU A 1025 -16.23 34.29 -36.59
N ARG A 1026 -16.37 35.41 -35.86
CA ARG A 1026 -17.06 36.64 -36.32
C ARG A 1026 -16.31 37.43 -37.43
N LYS A 1027 -14.98 37.32 -37.51
CA LYS A 1027 -14.14 38.02 -38.50
C LYS A 1027 -13.91 37.22 -39.79
N THR A 1028 -13.85 35.88 -39.72
CA THR A 1028 -13.85 34.98 -40.88
C THR A 1028 -15.20 34.97 -41.60
N LEU A 1029 -16.28 35.37 -40.93
CA LEU A 1029 -17.58 35.67 -41.57
C LEU A 1029 -17.60 37.02 -42.33
N ARG A 1030 -16.51 37.81 -42.34
CA ARG A 1030 -16.44 39.14 -42.96
C ARG A 1030 -15.25 39.38 -43.89
N LYS A 1031 -14.33 38.41 -44.04
CA LYS A 1031 -13.17 38.55 -44.93
C LYS A 1031 -12.88 37.23 -45.62
N GLN A 1032 -13.48 37.06 -46.79
CA GLN A 1032 -13.01 36.15 -47.83
C GLN A 1032 -13.12 36.90 -49.16
N GLU A 1033 -12.07 37.67 -49.47
CA GLU A 1033 -11.69 38.06 -50.82
C GLU A 1033 -10.15 37.91 -50.90
N ASP A 1034 -9.70 37.24 -51.96
CA ASP A 1034 -8.36 37.18 -52.56
C ASP A 1034 -7.19 36.40 -51.89
N TYR A 1035 -6.81 35.23 -52.45
CA TYR A 1035 -5.68 35.02 -53.40
C TYR A 1035 -5.43 33.51 -53.68
N ALA A 1036 -4.84 33.21 -54.84
CA ALA A 1036 -4.70 31.91 -55.51
C ALA A 1036 -3.43 31.08 -55.18
N GLU A 1037 -3.51 29.75 -55.36
CA GLU A 1037 -2.64 28.87 -56.20
C GLU A 1037 -2.47 27.42 -55.68
N ASN A 1038 -2.51 26.49 -56.65
CA ASN A 1038 -2.05 25.07 -56.69
C ASN A 1038 -2.83 23.95 -56.00
N ILE A 1039 -3.60 23.20 -56.82
CA ILE A 1039 -4.45 22.09 -56.43
C ILE A 1039 -3.68 20.81 -56.06
N GLN A 1040 -3.77 20.38 -54.80
CA GLN A 1040 -3.26 19.06 -54.32
C GLN A 1040 -4.27 18.26 -53.48
N HIS A 1041 -5.56 18.59 -53.53
CA HIS A 1041 -6.54 17.98 -52.62
C HIS A 1041 -7.08 16.59 -53.07
N GLY A 1042 -6.92 15.56 -52.22
CA GLY A 1042 -7.29 14.16 -52.52
C GLY A 1042 -8.77 13.90 -52.85
N VAL A 1043 -9.69 14.76 -52.41
CA VAL A 1043 -11.12 14.66 -52.75
C VAL A 1043 -11.38 15.04 -54.22
N LEU A 1044 -10.71 16.08 -54.72
CA LEU A 1044 -10.81 16.48 -56.14
C LEU A 1044 -10.25 15.37 -57.04
N LYS A 1045 -9.15 14.74 -56.62
CA LYS A 1045 -8.58 13.57 -57.29
C LYS A 1045 -9.56 12.40 -57.39
N ASN A 1046 -10.24 12.05 -56.30
CA ASN A 1046 -11.24 10.97 -56.30
C ASN A 1046 -12.44 11.26 -57.23
N ILE A 1047 -12.86 12.53 -57.33
CA ILE A 1047 -13.92 12.95 -58.26
C ILE A 1047 -13.42 12.83 -59.71
N VAL A 1048 -12.19 13.24 -60.00
CA VAL A 1048 -11.57 13.07 -61.33
C VAL A 1048 -11.47 11.58 -61.69
N ASP A 1049 -10.94 10.75 -60.80
CA ASP A 1049 -10.76 9.30 -61.00
C ASP A 1049 -12.10 8.57 -61.24
N LYS A 1050 -13.21 9.08 -60.71
CA LYS A 1050 -14.57 8.56 -60.93
C LYS A 1050 -15.12 8.92 -62.31
N TYR A 1051 -14.90 10.15 -62.78
CA TYR A 1051 -15.53 10.65 -64.01
C TYR A 1051 -14.66 10.43 -65.25
N VAL A 1052 -13.34 10.31 -65.15
CA VAL A 1052 -12.46 10.00 -66.31
C VAL A 1052 -12.85 8.68 -67.00
N PRO A 1053 -13.07 7.55 -66.30
CA PRO A 1053 -13.52 6.31 -66.93
C PRO A 1053 -14.93 6.43 -67.53
N LYS A 1054 -15.81 7.21 -66.89
CA LYS A 1054 -17.18 7.46 -67.37
C LYS A 1054 -17.17 8.24 -68.69
N ILE A 1055 -16.34 9.28 -68.79
CA ILE A 1055 -16.14 10.06 -70.02
C ILE A 1055 -15.58 9.17 -71.14
N LYS A 1056 -14.59 8.31 -70.82
CA LYS A 1056 -14.02 7.35 -71.79
C LYS A 1056 -15.06 6.35 -72.29
N ALA A 1057 -15.87 5.78 -71.40
CA ALA A 1057 -16.94 4.86 -71.78
C ALA A 1057 -18.05 5.54 -72.61
N GLU A 1058 -18.44 6.78 -72.29
CA GLU A 1058 -19.40 7.56 -73.08
C GLU A 1058 -18.84 7.91 -74.47
N LEU A 1059 -17.53 8.18 -74.57
CA LEU A 1059 -16.83 8.39 -75.83
C LEU A 1059 -16.76 7.12 -76.69
N ASP A 1060 -16.51 5.96 -76.08
CA ASP A 1060 -16.43 4.68 -76.80
C ASP A 1060 -17.80 4.25 -77.38
N VAL A 1061 -18.90 4.67 -76.75
CA VAL A 1061 -20.27 4.42 -77.23
C VAL A 1061 -20.66 5.40 -78.36
N GLU A 1062 -20.28 6.67 -78.27
CA GLU A 1062 -20.61 7.68 -79.29
C GLU A 1062 -19.63 7.69 -80.50
N LEU A 1063 -18.43 7.10 -80.36
CA LEU A 1063 -17.41 6.99 -81.40
C LEU A 1063 -16.93 5.53 -81.58
N PRO A 1064 -17.75 4.64 -82.18
CA PRO A 1064 -17.34 3.25 -82.40
C PRO A 1064 -16.19 3.16 -83.43
N ILE A 1065 -15.08 2.54 -83.02
CA ILE A 1065 -13.88 2.30 -83.84
C ILE A 1065 -14.21 1.38 -85.01
N LYS A 1066 -13.90 1.81 -86.25
CA LYS A 1066 -13.82 0.91 -87.42
C LYS A 1066 -12.54 0.08 -87.32
N SER A 1067 -12.69 -1.24 -87.28
CA SER A 1067 -11.61 -2.23 -87.21
C SER A 1067 -10.72 -2.23 -88.45
N ASN A 1068 -9.41 -2.36 -88.25
CA ASN A 1068 -8.45 -3.14 -89.04
C ASN A 1068 -7.27 -3.43 -88.08
N GLY A 1069 -7.14 -4.64 -87.52
CA GLY A 1069 -6.38 -5.75 -88.11
C GLY A 1069 -4.87 -5.48 -87.95
N VAL A 1070 -4.13 -6.13 -87.04
CA VAL A 1070 -3.41 -7.39 -87.28
C VAL A 1070 -2.54 -7.72 -86.04
N VAL A 1071 -2.62 -8.97 -85.54
CA VAL A 1071 -1.54 -9.92 -85.09
C VAL A 1071 -0.49 -9.40 -84.06
N ASP A 1072 -0.02 -10.09 -83.02
CA ASP A 1072 0.16 -11.51 -82.70
C ASP A 1072 0.24 -11.73 -81.16
N LYS A 1073 0.18 -13.01 -80.80
CA LYS A 1073 0.35 -13.59 -79.47
C LYS A 1073 1.79 -13.55 -78.95
N GLU A 1074 1.87 -13.78 -77.63
CA GLU A 1074 3.02 -14.17 -76.76
C GLU A 1074 3.48 -13.05 -75.82
N THR A 1075 3.67 -13.23 -74.51
CA THR A 1075 3.61 -14.40 -73.63
C THR A 1075 3.53 -13.91 -72.15
N ARG A 1076 2.91 -14.74 -71.28
CA ARG A 1076 3.23 -14.94 -69.84
C ARG A 1076 2.94 -13.77 -68.87
N LYS A 1077 2.31 -13.92 -67.70
CA LYS A 1077 2.16 -15.07 -66.78
C LYS A 1077 1.15 -14.67 -65.67
N LYS A 1078 0.36 -15.66 -65.21
CA LYS A 1078 -0.24 -15.82 -63.86
C LYS A 1078 -1.27 -14.77 -63.38
N LYS A 1079 -2.53 -15.20 -63.23
CA LYS A 1079 -3.20 -15.47 -61.93
C LYS A 1079 -4.71 -15.69 -62.14
N SER A 1080 -5.20 -16.84 -61.70
CA SER A 1080 -6.62 -17.17 -61.51
C SER A 1080 -6.97 -16.96 -60.00
N PRO A 1081 -8.26 -17.00 -59.60
CA PRO A 1081 -8.95 -15.87 -58.95
C PRO A 1081 -9.20 -16.11 -57.45
N ILE A 1082 -9.77 -15.13 -56.71
CA ILE A 1082 -10.72 -15.39 -55.59
C ILE A 1082 -11.58 -14.14 -55.25
N SER A 1083 -12.88 -14.40 -55.29
CA SER A 1083 -14.08 -13.87 -54.61
C SER A 1083 -14.30 -12.39 -54.28
N THR A 1084 -15.38 -11.87 -54.87
CA THR A 1084 -16.39 -11.01 -54.25
C THR A 1084 -17.41 -11.85 -53.46
N THR A 1085 -17.75 -11.44 -52.24
CA THR A 1085 -18.95 -11.92 -51.52
C THR A 1085 -20.02 -10.84 -51.58
N THR A 1086 -21.03 -11.04 -52.42
CA THR A 1086 -22.21 -10.18 -52.57
C THR A 1086 -23.35 -10.69 -51.68
N ARG A 1087 -23.91 -9.84 -50.80
CA ARG A 1087 -25.15 -10.16 -50.07
C ARG A 1087 -26.37 -9.94 -50.98
N LYS A 1088 -26.99 -11.03 -51.44
CA LYS A 1088 -28.27 -11.05 -52.20
C LYS A 1088 -29.48 -10.74 -51.30
N ARG A 1089 -30.43 -9.95 -51.81
CA ARG A 1089 -31.79 -9.73 -51.26
C ARG A 1089 -32.72 -10.87 -51.67
N CYS A 1090 -33.69 -11.22 -50.82
CA CYS A 1090 -34.71 -12.24 -51.11
C CYS A 1090 -35.76 -11.74 -52.12
N PRO A 1091 -36.38 -12.62 -52.93
CA PRO A 1091 -37.49 -12.28 -53.83
C PRO A 1091 -38.76 -11.83 -53.09
N LYS A 1092 -39.64 -11.06 -53.77
CA LYS A 1092 -40.92 -10.60 -53.21
C LYS A 1092 -41.81 -11.79 -52.81
N GLY A 1093 -42.37 -11.73 -51.60
CA GLY A 1093 -43.20 -12.80 -51.00
C GLY A 1093 -42.50 -13.67 -49.95
N TYR A 1094 -41.19 -13.47 -49.74
CA TYR A 1094 -40.38 -14.18 -48.75
C TYR A 1094 -39.76 -13.17 -47.76
N ARG A 1095 -39.48 -13.59 -46.51
CA ARG A 1095 -38.68 -12.80 -45.54
C ARG A 1095 -37.46 -13.60 -45.10
N LYS A 1096 -36.39 -12.91 -44.69
CA LYS A 1096 -35.29 -13.56 -43.98
C LYS A 1096 -35.74 -13.94 -42.58
N ASP A 1097 -35.44 -15.15 -42.15
CA ASP A 1097 -35.54 -15.50 -40.74
C ASP A 1097 -34.31 -15.00 -39.95
N LYS A 1098 -34.24 -15.36 -38.67
CA LYS A 1098 -33.17 -14.97 -37.75
C LYS A 1098 -31.81 -15.62 -38.07
N HIS A 1099 -31.75 -16.55 -39.02
CA HIS A 1099 -30.52 -17.16 -39.53
C HIS A 1099 -30.17 -16.73 -40.96
N GLY A 1100 -31.03 -15.93 -41.61
CA GLY A 1100 -30.73 -15.23 -42.85
C GLY A 1100 -31.16 -15.95 -44.13
N GLU A 1101 -31.91 -17.04 -44.03
CA GLU A 1101 -32.50 -17.75 -45.18
C GLU A 1101 -33.86 -17.17 -45.58
N CYS A 1102 -34.15 -17.15 -46.89
CA CYS A 1102 -35.40 -16.61 -47.42
C CYS A 1102 -36.55 -17.62 -47.27
N VAL A 1103 -37.49 -17.38 -46.35
CA VAL A 1103 -38.65 -18.27 -46.11
C VAL A 1103 -39.95 -17.59 -46.56
N LYS A 1104 -40.90 -18.37 -47.09
CA LYS A 1104 -42.14 -17.86 -47.70
C LYS A 1104 -43.03 -17.25 -46.63
N LYS A 1105 -43.58 -16.06 -46.88
CA LYS A 1105 -44.62 -15.48 -46.02
C LYS A 1105 -45.89 -16.33 -46.17
N THR A 1106 -46.17 -17.21 -45.21
CA THR A 1106 -47.53 -17.76 -45.01
C THR A 1106 -48.40 -16.72 -44.37
#